data_AF-A0A7W4VNK3-F1
#
_entry.id   AF-A0A7W4VNK3-F1
#
_cell.length_a   1.000
_cell.length_b   1.000
_cell.length_c   1.000
_cell.angle_alpha   90.00
_cell.angle_beta   90.00
_cell.angle_gamma   90.00
#
_symmetry.space_group_name_H-M   'P 1'
#
loop_
_entity.id
_entity.type
_entity.pdbx_description
1 polymer ?
#
loop_
_entity_poly.entity_id
_entity_poly.type
_entity_poly.pdbx_seq_one_letter_code
_entity_poly.pdbx_strand_id
1 'polypeptide(L)'
;MATIVLTSTTVPEDATEGHQVGTLSIVGGGENETFAFTLDDSRFEIVDTDDDGIYELVVKAGVSFDFEDGPTQFALAIKATSTSPSGGTPVDDLSALIDVTDVNERPYIAPDDKEVVEGAGPGTVVYTLVADDPDNDIVTYQLSDESEAIFDLIDNKDGTWSVVVDQLIEWLEYGNEAHDHFTVEITHGSETYEDTFDLNLVENEEPIVNWVSVQLGRFVRAGTIVGHVTVEDSDSTAFTYTLTGEDAGLFSVDSNGDVTVRADLTYDELDPPVFSVSVSDRINTVTEECSLSIANSEPDVTVTAVSVRENARAGTIVGTIEATDDDGDPLGYSLAGASAHLFKLVEDTAGNRINIVLREGAVLNYENDDHHFLKVLVSDGINESVSEILQLDIDDVNDRPVEAFAPMAVNEGAGAGTVVGRLTGMDEDGDDVTFTLSDDSAELFDLVSDGRGGFNVVVVDDVKLDYENAAHRSFRVTVSDGENSFSRNFALDLKDLVDLVTGTKRNDRLKGGSGSDVVKGLAGNDSLSGGAGDDWLYGGAGKDVLKGEAGRDIFVFDTKPNKKTNLDVVSDYSVKDDTIWLDNKVFTKLGKKGSATAPAALKGSFFRVGDKAKDKDDYLIYNKKTGTLSYDADGSGAKAAVEIALLKKGLSLKATEFFVI
;
A
#
# COMPACT_ATOMS: atom_id res chain seq x y z
N MET A 1 119.67 -28.74 -39.12
CA MET A 1 118.25 -28.33 -39.15
C MET A 1 117.49 -29.62 -39.32
N ALA A 2 116.64 -29.93 -38.36
CA ALA A 2 115.72 -31.05 -38.44
C ALA A 2 114.32 -30.54 -38.81
N THR A 3 113.47 -31.38 -39.37
CA THR A 3 112.12 -31.01 -39.85
C THR A 3 111.09 -31.96 -39.28
N ILE A 4 109.94 -31.42 -38.86
CA ILE A 4 108.77 -32.18 -38.40
C ILE A 4 107.98 -32.63 -39.63
N VAL A 5 107.61 -33.91 -39.70
CA VAL A 5 106.74 -34.48 -40.75
C VAL A 5 105.50 -35.06 -40.08
N LEU A 6 104.31 -34.68 -40.56
CA LEU A 6 103.01 -35.20 -40.16
C LEU A 6 102.38 -35.97 -41.33
N THR A 7 101.88 -37.19 -41.09
CA THR A 7 101.42 -38.10 -42.15
C THR A 7 99.98 -37.88 -42.63
N SER A 8 99.13 -37.27 -41.81
CA SER A 8 97.73 -37.00 -42.11
C SER A 8 97.27 -35.73 -41.39
N THR A 9 96.32 -35.03 -42.00
CA THR A 9 95.77 -33.75 -41.53
C THR A 9 94.24 -33.75 -41.52
N THR A 10 93.60 -34.92 -41.52
CA THR A 10 92.13 -35.04 -41.50
C THR A 10 91.66 -35.65 -40.20
N VAL A 11 90.55 -35.16 -39.65
CA VAL A 11 89.87 -35.73 -38.49
C VAL A 11 88.36 -35.79 -38.79
N PRO A 12 87.70 -36.95 -38.70
CA PRO A 12 86.25 -37.01 -38.86
C PRO A 12 85.56 -36.31 -37.68
N GLU A 13 84.37 -35.77 -37.89
CA GLU A 13 83.71 -35.02 -36.83
C GLU A 13 83.30 -35.87 -35.62
N ASP A 14 82.97 -37.14 -35.88
CA ASP A 14 82.69 -38.16 -34.87
C ASP A 14 83.95 -38.66 -34.13
N ALA A 15 85.12 -38.07 -34.39
CA ALA A 15 86.36 -38.43 -33.74
C ALA A 15 86.28 -38.23 -32.22
N THR A 16 86.49 -39.33 -31.50
CA THR A 16 86.48 -39.37 -30.03
C THR A 16 87.88 -39.22 -29.43
N GLU A 17 87.96 -39.10 -28.10
CA GLU A 17 89.22 -39.04 -27.36
C GLU A 17 90.20 -40.15 -27.78
N GLY A 18 91.44 -39.77 -28.08
CA GLY A 18 92.48 -40.68 -28.52
C GLY A 18 92.42 -41.04 -30.01
N HIS A 19 91.47 -40.50 -30.79
CA HIS A 19 91.47 -40.68 -32.23
C HIS A 19 92.78 -40.15 -32.83
N GLN A 20 93.47 -41.00 -33.59
CA GLN A 20 94.74 -40.67 -34.22
C GLN A 20 94.52 -39.84 -35.48
N VAL A 21 94.94 -38.58 -35.46
CA VAL A 21 94.88 -37.67 -36.62
C VAL A 21 96.00 -38.00 -37.60
N GLY A 22 97.19 -38.31 -37.10
CA GLY A 22 98.37 -38.67 -37.88
C GLY A 22 99.59 -38.95 -37.02
N THR A 23 100.65 -39.47 -37.64
CA THR A 23 101.94 -39.72 -36.99
C THR A 23 102.93 -38.59 -37.26
N LEU A 24 103.64 -38.14 -36.22
CA LEU A 24 104.74 -37.20 -36.30
C LEU A 24 106.08 -37.93 -36.25
N SER A 25 107.02 -37.47 -37.07
CA SER A 25 108.43 -37.88 -37.00
C SER A 25 109.36 -36.69 -37.24
N ILE A 26 110.59 -36.79 -36.72
CA ILE A 26 111.65 -35.80 -36.95
C ILE A 26 112.65 -36.35 -37.96
N VAL A 27 112.85 -35.63 -39.07
CA VAL A 27 113.84 -35.98 -40.10
C VAL A 27 115.06 -35.07 -39.96
N GLY A 28 116.27 -35.66 -39.84
CA GLY A 28 117.54 -34.93 -39.84
C GLY A 28 118.10 -34.54 -38.46
N GLY A 29 117.61 -35.13 -37.36
CA GLY A 29 118.16 -34.99 -36.01
C GLY A 29 119.47 -35.78 -35.80
N GLY A 30 120.23 -35.41 -34.74
CA GLY A 30 121.48 -36.10 -34.36
C GLY A 30 121.27 -37.41 -33.60
N GLU A 31 122.30 -38.26 -33.50
CA GLU A 31 122.23 -39.50 -32.70
C GLU A 31 122.08 -39.18 -31.19
N ASN A 32 121.12 -39.85 -30.52
CA ASN A 32 120.77 -39.69 -29.10
C ASN A 32 120.19 -38.31 -28.70
N GLU A 33 119.40 -37.69 -29.57
CA GLU A 33 118.59 -36.51 -29.23
C GLU A 33 117.20 -36.92 -28.72
N THR A 34 116.66 -36.18 -27.75
CA THR A 34 115.24 -36.28 -27.36
C THR A 34 114.49 -35.03 -27.79
N PHE A 35 113.22 -35.19 -28.17
CA PHE A 35 112.38 -34.10 -28.67
C PHE A 35 111.19 -33.88 -27.74
N ALA A 36 110.94 -32.61 -27.39
CA ALA A 36 109.74 -32.20 -26.68
C ALA A 36 108.91 -31.31 -27.60
N PHE A 37 107.61 -31.60 -27.72
CA PHE A 37 106.71 -30.88 -28.61
C PHE A 37 105.81 -29.91 -27.85
N THR A 38 105.44 -28.82 -28.52
CA THR A 38 104.39 -27.91 -28.07
C THR A 38 103.45 -27.63 -29.23
N LEU A 39 102.16 -27.65 -28.93
CA LEU A 39 101.07 -27.30 -29.83
C LEU A 39 100.48 -25.94 -29.43
N ASP A 40 99.96 -25.20 -30.39
CA ASP A 40 99.20 -23.96 -30.14
C ASP A 40 97.68 -24.16 -30.06
N ASP A 41 97.18 -25.35 -30.43
CA ASP A 41 95.78 -25.73 -30.30
C ASP A 41 95.57 -26.76 -29.19
N SER A 42 94.65 -26.47 -28.27
CA SER A 42 94.36 -27.32 -27.12
C SER A 42 93.53 -28.57 -27.43
N ARG A 43 92.98 -28.68 -28.64
CA ARG A 43 92.16 -29.82 -29.07
C ARG A 43 92.99 -31.08 -29.33
N PHE A 44 94.29 -30.92 -29.53
CA PHE A 44 95.20 -32.02 -29.83
C PHE A 44 96.23 -32.19 -28.72
N GLU A 45 96.77 -33.39 -28.64
CA GLU A 45 97.97 -33.68 -27.88
C GLU A 45 98.88 -34.63 -28.65
N ILE A 46 100.16 -34.61 -28.29
CA ILE A 46 101.15 -35.51 -28.86
C ILE A 46 101.45 -36.58 -27.83
N VAL A 47 101.25 -37.84 -28.22
CA VAL A 47 101.52 -39.02 -27.40
C VAL A 47 102.74 -39.74 -27.97
N ASP A 48 103.67 -40.10 -27.08
CA ASP A 48 104.78 -41.01 -27.39
C ASP A 48 104.38 -42.42 -26.92
N THR A 49 104.21 -43.34 -27.87
CA THR A 49 103.61 -44.65 -27.60
C THR A 49 104.64 -45.72 -27.22
N ASP A 50 105.89 -45.58 -27.66
CA ASP A 50 106.87 -46.67 -27.63
C ASP A 50 108.35 -46.23 -27.58
N ASP A 51 108.65 -44.94 -27.31
CA ASP A 51 110.02 -44.42 -27.11
C ASP A 51 110.93 -44.66 -28.35
N ASP A 52 110.33 -44.90 -29.53
CA ASP A 52 111.01 -45.24 -30.78
C ASP A 52 111.35 -44.01 -31.65
N GLY A 53 110.90 -42.83 -31.24
CA GLY A 53 111.07 -41.55 -31.94
C GLY A 53 109.96 -41.21 -32.92
N ILE A 54 108.87 -41.98 -32.95
CA ILE A 54 107.60 -41.68 -33.62
C ILE A 54 106.60 -41.23 -32.57
N TYR A 55 105.82 -40.19 -32.90
CA TYR A 55 104.79 -39.66 -32.02
C TYR A 55 103.44 -39.66 -32.72
N GLU A 56 102.34 -39.66 -31.98
CA GLU A 56 100.99 -39.60 -32.52
C GLU A 56 100.34 -38.27 -32.18
N LEU A 57 99.77 -37.59 -33.19
CA LEU A 57 98.85 -36.48 -32.98
C LEU A 57 97.48 -37.09 -32.73
N VAL A 58 96.95 -36.91 -31.53
CA VAL A 58 95.63 -37.46 -31.15
C VAL A 58 94.69 -36.36 -30.71
N VAL A 59 93.39 -36.64 -30.84
CA VAL A 59 92.32 -35.81 -30.28
C VAL A 59 92.35 -35.93 -28.75
N LYS A 60 92.37 -34.80 -28.06
CA LYS A 60 92.47 -34.74 -26.62
C LYS A 60 91.14 -35.08 -25.92
N ALA A 61 91.22 -35.58 -24.70
CA ALA A 61 90.06 -35.85 -23.84
C ALA A 61 89.09 -34.67 -23.74
N GLY A 62 87.80 -34.95 -23.93
CA GLY A 62 86.71 -33.96 -23.83
C GLY A 62 86.58 -33.02 -25.03
N VAL A 63 87.27 -33.29 -26.14
CA VAL A 63 87.10 -32.60 -27.41
C VAL A 63 86.10 -33.37 -28.27
N SER A 64 85.16 -32.63 -28.86
CA SER A 64 84.32 -33.09 -29.97
C SER A 64 84.52 -32.15 -31.15
N PHE A 65 84.25 -32.67 -32.33
CA PHE A 65 84.10 -31.88 -33.54
C PHE A 65 82.62 -31.96 -33.96
N ASP A 66 82.22 -30.97 -34.71
CA ASP A 66 80.86 -30.76 -35.21
C ASP A 66 81.08 -29.97 -36.49
N PHE A 67 80.83 -30.58 -37.64
CA PHE A 67 81.12 -30.02 -38.95
C PHE A 67 80.07 -28.94 -39.30
N GLU A 68 78.86 -29.09 -38.79
CA GLU A 68 77.67 -28.27 -39.04
C GLU A 68 77.70 -26.95 -38.26
N ASP A 69 78.16 -26.97 -37.00
CA ASP A 69 78.21 -25.81 -36.07
C ASP A 69 79.65 -25.37 -35.74
N GLY A 70 80.65 -26.20 -36.03
CA GLY A 70 82.06 -25.99 -35.67
C GLY A 70 82.99 -25.54 -36.81
N PRO A 71 84.27 -25.25 -36.49
CA PRO A 71 85.26 -24.89 -37.50
C PRO A 71 85.70 -26.12 -38.31
N THR A 72 85.35 -26.15 -39.60
CA THR A 72 85.70 -27.24 -40.53
C THR A 72 87.19 -27.31 -40.88
N GLN A 73 87.97 -26.26 -40.58
CA GLN A 73 89.42 -26.24 -40.71
C GLN A 73 90.07 -25.38 -39.63
N PHE A 74 91.26 -25.77 -39.18
CA PHE A 74 92.07 -24.94 -38.29
C PHE A 74 93.56 -25.17 -38.47
N ALA A 75 94.35 -24.12 -38.27
CA ALA A 75 95.80 -24.18 -38.35
C ALA A 75 96.38 -24.67 -37.02
N LEU A 76 97.25 -25.68 -37.09
CA LEU A 76 98.00 -26.24 -35.97
C LEU A 76 99.49 -25.96 -36.17
N ALA A 77 100.08 -25.16 -35.28
CA ALA A 77 101.52 -24.97 -35.21
C ALA A 77 102.14 -25.99 -34.23
N ILE A 78 103.02 -26.82 -34.77
CA ILE A 78 103.78 -27.82 -34.04
C ILE A 78 105.21 -27.34 -33.95
N LYS A 79 105.71 -27.18 -32.73
CA LYS A 79 107.12 -26.85 -32.46
C LYS A 79 107.77 -28.00 -31.73
N ALA A 80 109.05 -28.26 -32.02
CA ALA A 80 109.83 -29.25 -31.32
C ALA A 80 111.14 -28.64 -30.80
N THR A 81 111.51 -28.97 -29.56
CA THR A 81 112.80 -28.60 -28.98
C THR A 81 113.66 -29.85 -28.83
N SER A 82 114.81 -29.88 -29.50
CA SER A 82 115.81 -30.95 -29.36
C SER A 82 116.69 -30.72 -28.13
N THR A 83 116.91 -31.76 -27.33
CA THR A 83 117.83 -31.77 -26.19
C THR A 83 118.92 -32.82 -26.37
N SER A 84 120.19 -32.42 -26.20
CA SER A 84 121.35 -33.31 -26.29
C SER A 84 122.51 -32.81 -25.41
N PRO A 85 123.37 -33.70 -24.87
CA PRO A 85 124.54 -33.32 -24.08
C PRO A 85 125.52 -32.37 -24.79
N SER A 86 125.54 -32.33 -26.13
CA SER A 86 126.41 -31.48 -26.96
C SER A 86 125.75 -30.20 -27.48
N GLY A 87 124.51 -29.92 -27.07
CA GLY A 87 123.65 -28.87 -27.65
C GLY A 87 122.76 -29.44 -28.75
N GLY A 88 121.44 -29.21 -28.65
CA GLY A 88 120.44 -29.82 -29.54
C GLY A 88 120.37 -29.20 -30.94
N THR A 89 119.92 -29.99 -31.90
CA THR A 89 119.71 -29.56 -33.29
C THR A 89 118.52 -28.60 -33.40
N PRO A 90 118.64 -27.43 -34.04
CA PRO A 90 117.49 -26.57 -34.31
C PRO A 90 116.48 -27.29 -35.22
N VAL A 91 115.20 -27.22 -34.85
CA VAL A 91 114.07 -27.84 -35.57
C VAL A 91 113.20 -26.73 -36.18
N ASP A 92 112.81 -26.88 -37.44
CA ASP A 92 111.83 -25.99 -38.08
C ASP A 92 110.42 -26.25 -37.54
N ASP A 93 109.69 -25.17 -37.21
CA ASP A 93 108.27 -25.24 -36.85
C ASP A 93 107.44 -25.75 -38.05
N LEU A 94 106.45 -26.59 -37.79
CA LEU A 94 105.48 -27.05 -38.78
C LEU A 94 104.14 -26.34 -38.56
N SER A 95 103.58 -25.74 -39.60
CA SER A 95 102.18 -25.31 -39.62
C SER A 95 101.40 -26.26 -40.51
N ALA A 96 100.51 -27.06 -39.90
CA ALA A 96 99.57 -27.93 -40.59
C ALA A 96 98.18 -27.31 -40.60
N LEU A 97 97.40 -27.54 -41.65
CA LEU A 97 95.98 -27.21 -41.66
C LEU A 97 95.25 -28.53 -41.43
N ILE A 98 94.51 -28.64 -40.32
CA ILE A 98 93.71 -29.82 -40.02
C ILE A 98 92.31 -29.59 -40.57
N ASP A 99 91.84 -30.53 -41.38
CA ASP A 99 90.51 -30.55 -41.99
C ASP A 99 89.60 -31.47 -41.17
N VAL A 100 88.47 -30.94 -40.68
CA VAL A 100 87.39 -31.76 -40.14
C VAL A 100 86.58 -32.28 -41.31
N THR A 101 86.32 -33.60 -41.36
CA THR A 101 85.50 -34.20 -42.41
C THR A 101 84.12 -34.57 -41.87
N ASP A 102 83.12 -34.13 -42.60
CA ASP A 102 81.70 -34.44 -42.47
C ASP A 102 81.44 -35.97 -42.41
N VAL A 103 80.57 -36.39 -41.48
CA VAL A 103 80.05 -37.74 -41.29
C VAL A 103 78.51 -37.72 -41.19
N ASN A 104 77.85 -37.85 -42.33
CA ASN A 104 76.40 -38.09 -42.47
C ASN A 104 75.70 -38.67 -41.23
N GLU A 105 74.94 -37.84 -40.53
CA GLU A 105 74.07 -38.22 -39.44
C GLU A 105 72.70 -38.68 -39.94
N ARG A 106 71.92 -39.28 -39.03
CA ARG A 106 70.55 -39.69 -39.35
C ARG A 106 69.59 -38.52 -39.17
N PRO A 107 68.59 -38.35 -40.04
CA PRO A 107 67.46 -37.46 -39.78
C PRO A 107 66.62 -37.98 -38.61
N TYR A 108 65.95 -37.06 -37.91
CA TYR A 108 65.02 -37.38 -36.82
C TYR A 108 63.84 -36.41 -36.79
N ILE A 109 62.69 -36.86 -36.28
CA ILE A 109 61.53 -36.00 -36.01
C ILE A 109 61.60 -35.53 -34.56
N ALA A 110 61.52 -34.22 -34.36
CA ALA A 110 61.41 -33.69 -33.00
C ALA A 110 60.08 -34.13 -32.38
N PRO A 111 60.06 -34.60 -31.12
CA PRO A 111 58.82 -34.97 -30.45
C PRO A 111 57.92 -33.75 -30.29
N ASP A 112 56.65 -33.88 -30.64
CA ASP A 112 55.63 -32.84 -30.53
C ASP A 112 54.29 -33.50 -30.16
N ASP A 113 53.74 -33.08 -29.03
CA ASP A 113 52.46 -33.58 -28.53
C ASP A 113 51.32 -32.87 -29.28
N LYS A 114 50.77 -33.50 -30.30
CA LYS A 114 49.57 -33.00 -31.00
C LYS A 114 48.35 -33.81 -30.63
N GLU A 115 47.26 -33.08 -30.36
CA GLU A 115 45.96 -33.67 -30.07
C GLU A 115 45.11 -33.78 -31.34
N VAL A 116 44.43 -34.90 -31.47
CA VAL A 116 43.43 -35.14 -32.51
C VAL A 116 42.13 -35.50 -31.81
N VAL A 117 41.08 -34.73 -32.10
CA VAL A 117 39.75 -35.00 -31.55
C VAL A 117 39.14 -36.17 -32.31
N GLU A 118 38.47 -37.06 -31.58
CA GLU A 118 37.64 -38.11 -32.13
C GLU A 118 36.66 -37.56 -33.19
N GLY A 119 36.43 -38.32 -34.26
CA GLY A 119 35.56 -37.95 -35.37
C GLY A 119 36.11 -36.87 -36.31
N ALA A 120 37.42 -36.55 -36.20
CA ALA A 120 38.14 -35.89 -37.28
C ALA A 120 37.94 -36.64 -38.61
N GLY A 121 37.37 -35.94 -39.59
CA GLY A 121 37.02 -36.52 -40.88
C GLY A 121 38.16 -36.46 -41.91
N PRO A 122 38.01 -37.17 -43.05
CA PRO A 122 38.99 -37.16 -44.13
C PRO A 122 39.40 -35.74 -44.57
N GLY A 123 40.70 -35.50 -44.70
CA GLY A 123 41.32 -34.23 -45.07
C GLY A 123 41.69 -33.32 -43.89
N THR A 124 41.39 -33.71 -42.64
CA THR A 124 41.82 -32.96 -41.45
C THR A 124 43.34 -33.08 -41.29
N VAL A 125 44.06 -31.96 -41.28
CA VAL A 125 45.50 -31.94 -40.99
C VAL A 125 45.71 -32.10 -39.49
N VAL A 126 46.39 -33.16 -39.08
CA VAL A 126 46.63 -33.49 -37.66
C VAL A 126 48.06 -33.23 -37.23
N TYR A 127 49.00 -33.29 -38.17
CA TYR A 127 50.41 -33.09 -37.90
C TYR A 127 51.11 -32.49 -39.13
N THR A 128 52.18 -31.73 -38.91
CA THR A 128 53.08 -31.29 -39.98
C THR A 128 54.43 -31.93 -39.73
N LEU A 129 54.75 -32.96 -40.51
CA LEU A 129 56.03 -33.64 -40.49
C LEU A 129 57.13 -32.71 -41.01
N VAL A 130 58.15 -32.59 -40.17
CA VAL A 130 59.45 -32.02 -40.49
C VAL A 130 60.47 -32.89 -39.76
N ALA A 131 61.46 -33.37 -40.49
CA ALA A 131 62.61 -34.02 -39.92
C ALA A 131 63.73 -32.98 -39.87
N ASP A 132 64.42 -32.96 -38.75
CA ASP A 132 65.68 -32.26 -38.61
C ASP A 132 66.78 -33.23 -39.02
N ASP A 133 67.63 -32.79 -39.93
CA ASP A 133 68.74 -33.54 -40.50
C ASP A 133 69.98 -32.66 -40.31
N PRO A 134 70.94 -33.06 -39.44
CA PRO A 134 72.12 -32.25 -39.16
C PRO A 134 72.86 -31.81 -40.42
N ASP A 135 72.99 -32.71 -41.40
CA ASP A 135 73.63 -32.47 -42.70
C ASP A 135 72.82 -31.52 -43.63
N ASN A 136 71.61 -31.13 -43.21
CA ASN A 136 70.60 -30.40 -43.99
C ASN A 136 70.20 -31.11 -45.28
N ASP A 137 70.19 -32.44 -45.25
CA ASP A 137 69.79 -33.21 -46.40
C ASP A 137 68.28 -33.16 -46.66
N ILE A 138 67.92 -33.27 -47.95
CA ILE A 138 66.51 -33.36 -48.33
C ILE A 138 66.04 -34.79 -48.10
N VAL A 139 65.06 -34.95 -47.20
CA VAL A 139 64.43 -36.24 -46.91
C VAL A 139 63.07 -36.39 -47.59
N THR A 140 62.62 -37.63 -47.72
CA THR A 140 61.25 -37.97 -48.10
C THR A 140 60.63 -38.88 -47.06
N TYR A 141 59.31 -38.82 -46.91
CA TYR A 141 58.56 -39.58 -45.90
C TYR A 141 57.68 -40.64 -46.56
N GLN A 142 57.55 -41.78 -45.89
CA GLN A 142 56.53 -42.77 -46.18
C GLN A 142 55.94 -43.27 -44.85
N LEU A 143 54.62 -43.41 -44.76
CA LEU A 143 53.97 -44.00 -43.59
C LEU A 143 54.14 -45.51 -43.59
N SER A 144 54.17 -46.13 -42.41
CA SER A 144 54.11 -47.59 -42.31
C SER A 144 52.75 -48.13 -42.77
N ASP A 145 52.70 -49.41 -43.18
CA ASP A 145 51.46 -50.09 -43.62
C ASP A 145 50.29 -49.94 -42.61
N GLU A 146 50.58 -49.87 -41.31
CA GLU A 146 49.58 -49.70 -40.25
C GLU A 146 49.08 -48.24 -40.15
N SER A 147 49.96 -47.26 -40.40
CA SER A 147 49.63 -45.83 -40.33
C SER A 147 48.90 -45.33 -41.59
N GLU A 148 49.21 -45.90 -42.76
CA GLU A 148 48.53 -45.61 -44.05
C GLU A 148 47.04 -46.01 -44.06
N ALA A 149 46.58 -46.83 -43.11
CA ALA A 149 45.17 -47.20 -43.00
C ALA A 149 44.28 -46.07 -42.45
N ILE A 150 44.89 -45.09 -41.76
CA ILE A 150 44.19 -44.02 -41.05
C ILE A 150 44.58 -42.64 -41.59
N PHE A 151 45.86 -42.48 -41.99
CA PHE A 151 46.40 -41.21 -42.45
C PHE A 151 46.97 -41.29 -43.87
N ASP A 152 46.99 -40.14 -44.53
CA ASP A 152 47.68 -39.89 -45.79
C ASP A 152 48.69 -38.74 -45.60
N LEU A 153 49.66 -38.66 -46.50
CA LEU A 153 50.71 -37.65 -46.49
C LEU A 153 50.57 -36.69 -47.67
N ILE A 154 50.49 -35.40 -47.37
CA ILE A 154 50.47 -34.33 -48.37
C ILE A 154 51.80 -33.58 -48.35
N ASP A 155 52.55 -33.67 -49.44
CA ASP A 155 53.75 -32.87 -49.66
C ASP A 155 53.37 -31.39 -49.90
N ASN A 156 53.73 -30.52 -48.95
CA ASN A 156 53.43 -29.09 -48.99
C ASN A 156 54.32 -28.31 -49.96
N LYS A 157 55.34 -28.95 -50.55
CA LYS A 157 56.31 -28.35 -51.49
C LYS A 157 57.17 -27.24 -50.91
N ASP A 158 57.26 -27.18 -49.58
CA ASP A 158 58.07 -26.21 -48.83
C ASP A 158 59.08 -26.88 -47.88
N GLY A 159 59.25 -28.20 -48.00
CA GLY A 159 60.11 -29.01 -47.13
C GLY A 159 59.35 -29.68 -45.98
N THR A 160 58.05 -29.41 -45.83
CA THR A 160 57.18 -30.08 -44.85
C THR A 160 56.15 -30.99 -45.51
N TRP A 161 55.62 -31.94 -44.75
CA TRP A 161 54.53 -32.81 -45.18
C TRP A 161 53.40 -32.76 -44.17
N SER A 162 52.16 -32.58 -44.61
CA SER A 162 51.00 -32.63 -43.73
C SER A 162 50.50 -34.07 -43.61
N VAL A 163 50.42 -34.57 -42.39
CA VAL A 163 49.68 -35.78 -42.06
C VAL A 163 48.21 -35.41 -42.01
N VAL A 164 47.42 -36.00 -42.90
CA VAL A 164 45.99 -35.78 -42.97
C VAL A 164 45.24 -37.06 -42.67
N VAL A 165 44.09 -36.94 -42.03
CA VAL A 165 43.17 -38.05 -41.85
C VAL A 165 42.68 -38.52 -43.24
N ASP A 166 42.80 -39.81 -43.55
CA ASP A 166 42.25 -40.39 -44.80
C ASP A 166 40.87 -41.02 -44.56
N GLN A 167 40.66 -41.61 -43.39
CA GLN A 167 39.39 -42.22 -42.98
C GLN A 167 38.89 -41.59 -41.69
N LEU A 168 37.57 -41.45 -41.53
CA LEU A 168 36.96 -40.92 -40.31
C LEU A 168 37.48 -41.67 -39.07
N ILE A 169 37.98 -40.92 -38.09
CA ILE A 169 38.46 -41.49 -36.84
C ILE A 169 37.25 -41.76 -35.94
N GLU A 170 36.64 -42.95 -36.04
CA GLU A 170 35.64 -43.45 -35.09
C GLU A 170 36.34 -44.36 -34.07
N TRP A 171 35.95 -44.33 -32.78
CA TRP A 171 36.47 -45.17 -31.70
C TRP A 171 37.18 -46.46 -32.18
N LEU A 172 38.50 -46.50 -32.02
CA LEU A 172 39.29 -47.70 -32.29
C LEU A 172 38.95 -48.77 -31.25
N GLU A 173 38.24 -49.80 -31.68
CA GLU A 173 38.07 -51.09 -31.00
C GLU A 173 39.40 -51.88 -31.04
N TYR A 174 40.52 -51.24 -30.71
CA TYR A 174 41.84 -51.83 -30.58
C TYR A 174 42.46 -51.30 -29.29
N GLY A 175 42.32 -52.08 -28.21
CA GLY A 175 42.73 -51.63 -26.89
C GLY A 175 44.22 -51.27 -26.83
N ASN A 176 44.54 -50.01 -26.54
CA ASN A 176 45.21 -49.54 -25.33
C ASN A 176 45.56 -48.03 -25.48
N GLU A 177 45.32 -47.23 -24.44
CA GLU A 177 45.92 -45.90 -24.11
C GLU A 177 45.76 -44.73 -25.12
N ALA A 178 45.59 -43.50 -24.58
CA ALA A 178 45.26 -42.26 -25.32
C ALA A 178 46.39 -41.71 -26.23
N HIS A 179 47.39 -42.54 -26.53
CA HIS A 179 48.57 -42.21 -27.32
C HIS A 179 48.77 -43.32 -28.36
N ASP A 180 48.48 -43.05 -29.63
CA ASP A 180 48.91 -43.94 -30.70
C ASP A 180 50.27 -43.48 -31.23
N HIS A 181 51.18 -44.44 -31.34
CA HIS A 181 52.51 -44.25 -31.91
C HIS A 181 52.46 -44.54 -33.41
N PHE A 182 52.61 -43.51 -34.24
CA PHE A 182 52.64 -43.66 -35.68
C PHE A 182 54.08 -43.71 -36.17
N THR A 183 54.40 -44.72 -36.98
CA THR A 183 55.75 -44.92 -37.50
C THR A 183 55.85 -44.33 -38.91
N VAL A 184 56.89 -43.53 -39.14
CA VAL A 184 57.23 -42.99 -40.45
C VAL A 184 58.63 -43.47 -40.84
N GLU A 185 58.78 -43.84 -42.11
CA GLU A 185 60.08 -44.10 -42.72
C GLU A 185 60.60 -42.79 -43.35
N ILE A 186 61.74 -42.33 -42.87
CA ILE A 186 62.47 -41.17 -43.37
C ILE A 186 63.58 -41.67 -44.28
N THR A 187 63.55 -41.30 -45.56
CA THR A 187 64.55 -41.71 -46.54
C THR A 187 65.42 -40.53 -46.96
N HIS A 188 66.73 -40.68 -46.79
CA HIS A 188 67.77 -39.83 -47.38
C HIS A 188 68.63 -40.67 -48.35
N GLY A 189 68.72 -40.26 -49.62
CA GLY A 189 69.56 -40.96 -50.60
C GLY A 189 69.16 -42.42 -50.82
N SER A 190 69.96 -43.36 -50.29
CA SER A 190 69.70 -44.82 -50.31
C SER A 190 69.47 -45.42 -48.92
N GLU A 191 69.45 -44.59 -47.88
CA GLU A 191 69.30 -45.00 -46.49
C GLU A 191 67.90 -44.62 -46.00
N THR A 192 67.31 -45.50 -45.20
CA THR A 192 65.97 -45.33 -44.65
C THR A 192 66.03 -45.56 -43.15
N TYR A 193 65.44 -44.63 -42.41
CA TYR A 193 65.38 -44.61 -40.97
C TYR A 193 63.92 -44.68 -40.53
N GLU A 194 63.62 -45.53 -39.55
CA GLU A 194 62.32 -45.52 -38.89
C GLU A 194 62.36 -44.51 -37.74
N ASP A 195 61.36 -43.63 -37.70
CA ASP A 195 61.10 -42.76 -36.57
C ASP A 195 59.60 -42.74 -36.24
N THR A 196 59.26 -42.27 -35.06
CA THR A 196 57.87 -42.27 -34.57
C THR A 196 57.42 -40.86 -34.20
N PHE A 197 56.15 -40.56 -34.46
CA PHE A 197 55.49 -39.40 -33.89
C PHE A 197 54.23 -39.84 -33.15
N ASP A 198 53.90 -39.09 -32.10
CA ASP A 198 52.80 -39.43 -31.21
C ASP A 198 51.62 -38.50 -31.50
N LEU A 199 50.42 -39.09 -31.58
CA LEU A 199 49.18 -38.32 -31.57
C LEU A 199 48.37 -38.68 -30.34
N ASN A 200 47.95 -37.65 -29.62
CA ASN A 200 47.09 -37.78 -28.45
C ASN A 200 45.64 -37.75 -28.93
N LEU A 201 44.95 -38.88 -28.86
CA LEU A 201 43.55 -38.92 -29.23
C LEU A 201 42.72 -38.41 -28.04
N VAL A 202 41.96 -37.35 -28.25
CA VAL A 202 41.04 -36.80 -27.25
C VAL A 202 39.60 -37.14 -27.62
N GLU A 203 38.81 -37.53 -26.62
CA GLU A 203 37.38 -37.81 -26.79
C GLU A 203 36.67 -36.52 -27.21
N ASN A 204 35.72 -36.61 -28.14
CA ASN A 204 34.87 -35.48 -28.50
C ASN A 204 33.81 -35.29 -27.39
N GLU A 205 33.85 -34.16 -26.69
CA GLU A 205 32.89 -33.84 -25.64
C GLU A 205 31.46 -33.69 -26.21
N GLU A 206 30.43 -34.06 -25.43
CA GLU A 206 29.05 -33.82 -25.84
C GLU A 206 28.72 -32.31 -25.78
N PRO A 207 27.96 -31.76 -26.74
CA PRO A 207 27.57 -30.36 -26.69
C PRO A 207 26.69 -30.06 -25.49
N ILE A 208 27.02 -29.02 -24.72
CA ILE A 208 26.19 -28.52 -23.63
C ILE A 208 25.10 -27.62 -24.21
N VAL A 209 23.87 -28.14 -24.25
CA VAL A 209 22.72 -27.46 -24.82
C VAL A 209 21.91 -26.76 -23.73
N ASN A 210 21.62 -25.47 -23.92
CA ASN A 210 20.71 -24.73 -23.05
C ASN A 210 19.58 -24.08 -23.87
N TRP A 211 18.35 -24.27 -23.41
CA TRP A 211 17.16 -23.66 -23.97
C TRP A 211 16.75 -22.39 -23.21
N VAL A 212 16.48 -21.31 -23.96
CA VAL A 212 15.93 -20.07 -23.41
C VAL A 212 14.67 -19.70 -24.17
N SER A 213 13.50 -19.78 -23.53
CA SER A 213 12.22 -19.38 -24.11
C SER A 213 11.87 -17.92 -23.83
N VAL A 214 10.99 -17.38 -24.68
CA VAL A 214 10.23 -16.16 -24.37
C VAL A 214 8.81 -16.52 -23.93
N GLN A 215 8.21 -15.68 -23.08
CA GLN A 215 6.80 -15.83 -22.74
C GLN A 215 5.94 -15.45 -23.95
N LEU A 216 5.05 -16.36 -24.34
CA LEU A 216 4.20 -16.20 -25.51
C LEU A 216 2.88 -15.54 -25.15
N GLY A 217 2.42 -14.62 -25.99
CA GLY A 217 1.02 -14.18 -25.95
C GLY A 217 0.10 -15.22 -26.62
N ARG A 218 -1.21 -15.07 -26.42
CA ARG A 218 -2.22 -15.98 -26.97
C ARG A 218 -2.26 -16.04 -28.50
N PHE A 219 -1.79 -14.98 -29.17
CA PHE A 219 -1.70 -14.91 -30.63
C PHE A 219 -0.24 -14.69 -31.03
N VAL A 220 0.38 -15.72 -31.61
CA VAL A 220 1.77 -15.66 -32.07
C VAL A 220 1.79 -15.70 -33.58
N ARG A 221 2.38 -14.68 -34.20
CA ARG A 221 2.46 -14.59 -35.66
C ARG A 221 3.56 -15.48 -36.22
N ALA A 222 3.35 -15.98 -37.43
CA ALA A 222 4.40 -16.66 -38.20
C ALA A 222 5.69 -15.81 -38.26
N GLY A 223 6.83 -16.45 -38.03
CA GLY A 223 8.16 -15.83 -37.99
C GLY A 223 8.57 -15.25 -36.63
N THR A 224 7.71 -15.30 -35.60
CA THR A 224 8.09 -14.89 -34.24
C THR A 224 9.10 -15.87 -33.66
N ILE A 225 10.19 -15.36 -33.07
CA ILE A 225 11.16 -16.17 -32.30
C ILE A 225 10.53 -16.50 -30.94
N VAL A 226 10.43 -17.79 -30.62
CA VAL A 226 9.82 -18.31 -29.37
C VAL A 226 10.87 -18.78 -28.36
N GLY A 227 12.10 -18.94 -28.80
CA GLY A 227 13.23 -19.21 -27.94
C GLY A 227 14.51 -19.36 -28.75
N HIS A 228 15.60 -19.50 -28.03
CA HIS A 228 16.94 -19.58 -28.56
C HIS A 228 17.71 -20.70 -27.88
N VAL A 229 18.51 -21.41 -28.66
CA VAL A 229 19.37 -22.51 -28.21
C VAL A 229 20.80 -22.02 -28.16
N THR A 230 21.37 -21.97 -26.95
CA THR A 230 22.80 -21.72 -26.79
C THR A 230 23.54 -23.04 -26.62
N VAL A 231 24.69 -23.17 -27.28
CA VAL A 231 25.50 -24.39 -27.28
C VAL A 231 26.91 -24.02 -26.86
N GLU A 232 27.45 -24.73 -25.88
CA GLU A 232 28.85 -24.68 -25.48
C GLU A 232 29.49 -26.04 -25.73
N ASP A 233 30.63 -26.05 -26.42
CA ASP A 233 31.37 -27.25 -26.78
C ASP A 233 32.84 -26.83 -26.94
N SER A 234 33.76 -27.59 -26.34
CA SER A 234 35.19 -27.27 -26.33
C SER A 234 35.89 -27.70 -27.63
N ASP A 235 35.34 -28.69 -28.33
CA ASP A 235 35.92 -29.37 -29.48
C ASP A 235 35.31 -28.90 -30.80
N SER A 236 34.06 -28.41 -30.76
CA SER A 236 33.30 -28.05 -31.95
C SER A 236 32.78 -26.61 -31.94
N THR A 237 32.77 -26.00 -33.13
CA THR A 237 32.20 -24.65 -33.35
C THR A 237 31.09 -24.65 -34.41
N ALA A 238 30.76 -25.81 -34.97
CA ALA A 238 29.81 -25.96 -36.07
C ALA A 238 28.74 -27.00 -35.69
N PHE A 239 27.53 -26.54 -35.40
CA PHE A 239 26.43 -27.38 -34.95
C PHE A 239 25.32 -27.51 -36.00
N THR A 240 24.60 -28.62 -35.92
CA THR A 240 23.36 -28.83 -36.65
C THR A 240 22.20 -28.97 -35.68
N TYR A 241 21.09 -28.30 -35.99
CA TYR A 241 19.91 -28.25 -35.13
C TYR A 241 18.75 -28.99 -35.81
N THR A 242 18.07 -29.84 -35.05
CA THR A 242 16.85 -30.51 -35.50
C THR A 242 15.79 -30.43 -34.41
N LEU A 243 14.53 -30.27 -34.81
CA LEU A 243 13.40 -30.26 -33.88
C LEU A 243 12.68 -31.60 -33.93
N THR A 244 12.38 -32.16 -32.77
CA THR A 244 11.66 -33.42 -32.60
C THR A 244 10.54 -33.27 -31.57
N GLY A 245 9.60 -34.21 -31.51
CA GLY A 245 8.43 -34.15 -30.64
C GLY A 245 7.10 -33.93 -31.40
N GLU A 246 6.00 -33.93 -30.66
CA GLU A 246 4.64 -33.88 -31.21
C GLU A 246 4.38 -32.56 -31.93
N ASP A 247 4.80 -31.44 -31.34
CA ASP A 247 4.54 -30.09 -31.84
C ASP A 247 5.70 -29.48 -32.64
N ALA A 248 6.78 -30.23 -32.88
CA ALA A 248 7.94 -29.76 -33.64
C ALA A 248 7.58 -29.24 -35.04
N GLY A 249 6.51 -29.78 -35.64
CA GLY A 249 6.01 -29.35 -36.95
C GLY A 249 5.50 -27.90 -37.00
N LEU A 250 5.23 -27.28 -35.84
CA LEU A 250 4.81 -25.89 -35.72
C LEU A 250 5.97 -24.89 -35.80
N PHE A 251 7.21 -25.38 -35.66
CA PHE A 251 8.40 -24.53 -35.50
C PHE A 251 9.48 -24.81 -36.56
N SER A 252 10.38 -23.86 -36.71
CA SER A 252 11.63 -23.99 -37.45
C SER A 252 12.78 -23.50 -36.59
N VAL A 253 13.90 -24.22 -36.60
CA VAL A 253 15.16 -23.77 -36.02
C VAL A 253 16.10 -23.37 -37.16
N ASP A 254 16.78 -22.24 -37.02
CA ASP A 254 17.79 -21.79 -37.98
C ASP A 254 19.21 -22.22 -37.56
N SER A 255 20.21 -21.85 -38.37
CA SER A 255 21.61 -22.19 -38.09
C SER A 255 22.23 -21.46 -36.90
N ASN A 256 21.55 -20.45 -36.34
CA ASN A 256 21.99 -19.72 -35.16
C ASN A 256 21.33 -20.24 -33.88
N GLY A 257 20.45 -21.24 -33.98
CA GLY A 257 19.70 -21.77 -32.84
C GLY A 257 18.43 -20.99 -32.50
N ASP A 258 18.00 -20.03 -33.34
CA ASP A 258 16.72 -19.33 -33.15
C ASP A 258 15.56 -20.22 -33.58
N VAL A 259 14.61 -20.45 -32.67
CA VAL A 259 13.39 -21.22 -32.93
C VAL A 259 12.25 -20.26 -33.23
N THR A 260 11.65 -20.40 -34.40
CA THR A 260 10.60 -19.53 -34.94
C THR A 260 9.32 -20.29 -35.26
N VAL A 261 8.17 -19.61 -35.15
CA VAL A 261 6.87 -20.19 -35.50
C VAL A 261 6.66 -20.21 -37.02
N ARG A 262 6.16 -21.32 -37.57
CA ARG A 262 5.92 -21.47 -39.02
C ARG A 262 4.61 -20.84 -39.52
N ALA A 263 3.59 -20.79 -38.68
CA ALA A 263 2.26 -20.28 -39.01
C ALA A 263 1.70 -19.46 -37.84
N ASP A 264 0.65 -18.67 -38.07
CA ASP A 264 -0.03 -18.00 -36.97
C ASP A 264 -0.63 -19.06 -36.02
N LEU A 265 -0.32 -18.94 -34.73
CA LEU A 265 -0.80 -19.84 -33.67
C LEU A 265 -1.75 -19.08 -32.74
N THR A 266 -2.82 -19.78 -32.38
CA THR A 266 -3.76 -19.39 -31.32
C THR A 266 -3.78 -20.49 -30.29
N TYR A 267 -3.51 -20.16 -29.04
CA TYR A 267 -3.57 -21.12 -27.95
C TYR A 267 -4.88 -20.96 -27.19
N ASP A 268 -5.57 -22.07 -26.96
CA ASP A 268 -6.77 -22.15 -26.12
C ASP A 268 -6.45 -23.09 -24.94
N GLU A 269 -6.30 -22.44 -23.79
CA GLU A 269 -6.34 -22.91 -22.40
C GLU A 269 -5.33 -23.93 -21.86
N LEU A 270 -4.89 -25.03 -22.51
CA LEU A 270 -4.34 -26.11 -21.64
C LEU A 270 -3.12 -26.94 -22.03
N ASP A 271 -2.48 -26.77 -23.19
CA ASP A 271 -1.19 -27.47 -23.42
C ASP A 271 -0.20 -26.56 -24.16
N PRO A 272 0.86 -26.06 -23.49
CA PRO A 272 1.94 -25.43 -24.23
C PRO A 272 2.56 -26.46 -25.18
N PRO A 273 2.97 -26.04 -26.38
CA PRO A 273 3.49 -26.97 -27.38
C PRO A 273 4.72 -27.72 -26.86
N VAL A 274 4.75 -29.02 -27.06
CA VAL A 274 5.79 -29.92 -26.59
C VAL A 274 6.69 -30.35 -27.74
N PHE A 275 7.94 -29.91 -27.67
CA PHE A 275 8.99 -30.29 -28.62
C PHE A 275 10.35 -30.28 -27.92
N SER A 276 11.33 -30.89 -28.58
CA SER A 276 12.73 -30.91 -28.15
C SER A 276 13.61 -30.40 -29.27
N VAL A 277 14.76 -29.83 -28.92
CA VAL A 277 15.82 -29.53 -29.87
C VAL A 277 16.95 -30.53 -29.69
N SER A 278 17.34 -31.16 -30.79
CA SER A 278 18.54 -31.99 -30.86
C SER A 278 19.65 -31.21 -31.55
N VAL A 279 20.77 -31.06 -30.86
CA VAL A 279 21.97 -30.37 -31.32
C VAL A 279 23.06 -31.41 -31.55
N SER A 280 23.67 -31.41 -32.73
CA SER A 280 24.78 -32.29 -33.05
C SER A 280 26.00 -31.52 -33.55
N ASP A 281 27.17 -31.89 -33.04
CA ASP A 281 28.51 -31.49 -33.49
C ASP A 281 29.03 -32.35 -34.67
N ARG A 282 28.17 -33.24 -35.21
CA ARG A 282 28.35 -34.30 -36.23
C ARG A 282 28.62 -35.70 -35.68
N ILE A 283 29.10 -35.82 -34.44
CA ILE A 283 29.48 -37.09 -33.81
C ILE A 283 28.50 -37.36 -32.67
N ASN A 284 28.48 -36.47 -31.69
CA ASN A 284 27.55 -36.49 -30.58
C ASN A 284 26.24 -35.78 -30.94
N THR A 285 25.17 -36.15 -30.25
CA THR A 285 23.88 -35.47 -30.37
C THR A 285 23.21 -35.41 -29.00
N VAL A 286 23.01 -34.20 -28.49
CA VAL A 286 22.29 -33.94 -27.24
C VAL A 286 20.90 -33.42 -27.56
N THR A 287 19.89 -33.89 -26.83
CA THR A 287 18.50 -33.47 -26.99
C THR A 287 18.00 -32.82 -25.71
N GLU A 288 17.51 -31.57 -25.84
CA GLU A 288 16.97 -30.78 -24.74
C GLU A 288 15.46 -30.56 -24.93
N GLU A 289 14.67 -30.78 -23.89
CA GLU A 289 13.23 -30.50 -23.89
C GLU A 289 12.96 -29.00 -23.86
N CYS A 290 12.20 -28.50 -24.83
CA CYS A 290 11.86 -27.09 -24.94
C CYS A 290 10.49 -26.85 -24.31
N SER A 291 10.48 -26.13 -23.18
CA SER A 291 9.23 -25.66 -22.57
C SER A 291 8.94 -24.21 -22.99
N LEU A 292 7.72 -23.99 -23.46
CA LEU A 292 7.16 -22.67 -23.73
C LEU A 292 6.13 -22.34 -22.65
N SER A 293 6.08 -21.08 -22.23
CA SER A 293 5.04 -20.58 -21.34
C SER A 293 4.15 -19.60 -22.09
N ILE A 294 2.84 -19.71 -21.86
CA ILE A 294 1.84 -18.77 -22.39
C ILE A 294 1.53 -17.77 -21.27
N ALA A 295 1.40 -16.49 -21.61
CA ALA A 295 0.99 -15.44 -20.69
C ALA A 295 -0.48 -15.63 -20.31
N ASN A 296 -0.76 -15.50 -19.02
CA ASN A 296 -2.12 -15.51 -18.48
C ASN A 296 -2.89 -14.29 -18.97
N SER A 297 -4.13 -14.49 -19.37
CA SER A 297 -5.06 -13.48 -19.84
C SER A 297 -5.58 -12.68 -18.65
N GLU A 298 -5.85 -11.39 -18.85
CA GLU A 298 -6.58 -10.61 -17.83
C GLU A 298 -8.08 -10.96 -17.90
N PRO A 299 -8.82 -10.91 -16.78
CA PRO A 299 -10.26 -11.14 -16.78
C PRO A 299 -11.03 -10.16 -17.69
N ASP A 300 -11.95 -10.64 -18.51
CA ASP A 300 -12.92 -9.79 -19.21
C ASP A 300 -14.05 -9.42 -18.24
N VAL A 301 -14.27 -8.12 -18.01
CA VAL A 301 -15.16 -7.60 -16.96
C VAL A 301 -16.20 -6.68 -17.56
N THR A 302 -17.47 -7.00 -17.32
CA THR A 302 -18.60 -6.13 -17.59
C THR A 302 -19.32 -5.76 -16.29
N VAL A 303 -19.43 -4.46 -16.03
CA VAL A 303 -20.21 -3.94 -14.90
C VAL A 303 -21.46 -3.22 -15.40
N THR A 304 -22.59 -3.41 -14.73
CA THR A 304 -23.85 -2.75 -15.07
C THR A 304 -24.46 -2.12 -13.83
N ALA A 305 -24.83 -0.85 -13.91
CA ALA A 305 -25.53 -0.14 -12.84
C ALA A 305 -27.03 -0.15 -13.08
N VAL A 306 -27.80 -0.01 -11.99
CA VAL A 306 -29.23 0.28 -12.02
C VAL A 306 -29.46 1.51 -11.15
N SER A 307 -30.27 2.47 -11.61
CA SER A 307 -30.65 3.60 -10.76
C SER A 307 -31.37 3.08 -9.52
N VAL A 308 -31.05 3.65 -8.37
CA VAL A 308 -31.63 3.24 -7.09
C VAL A 308 -32.27 4.43 -6.43
N ARG A 309 -33.51 4.26 -5.99
CA ARG A 309 -34.16 5.28 -5.18
C ARG A 309 -33.38 5.53 -3.90
N GLU A 310 -33.32 6.78 -3.48
CA GLU A 310 -32.88 7.06 -2.13
C GLU A 310 -33.79 6.37 -1.09
N ASN A 311 -33.29 6.26 0.14
CA ASN A 311 -33.97 5.51 1.21
C ASN A 311 -34.24 4.02 0.87
N ALA A 312 -33.59 3.47 -0.18
CA ALA A 312 -33.68 2.06 -0.53
C ALA A 312 -33.25 1.17 0.65
N ARG A 313 -33.94 0.03 0.77
CA ARG A 313 -33.68 -0.91 1.87
C ARG A 313 -32.37 -1.65 1.66
N ALA A 314 -31.72 -2.01 2.76
CA ALA A 314 -30.58 -2.93 2.75
C ALA A 314 -30.90 -4.21 1.97
N GLY A 315 -29.94 -4.67 1.15
CA GLY A 315 -30.10 -5.81 0.24
C GLY A 315 -30.65 -5.44 -1.15
N THR A 316 -30.98 -4.17 -1.42
CA THR A 316 -31.32 -3.72 -2.77
C THR A 316 -30.11 -3.89 -3.70
N ILE A 317 -30.32 -4.50 -4.87
CA ILE A 317 -29.30 -4.66 -5.91
C ILE A 317 -29.16 -3.33 -6.64
N VAL A 318 -27.94 -2.80 -6.70
CA VAL A 318 -27.61 -1.51 -7.34
C VAL A 318 -26.76 -1.68 -8.61
N GLY A 319 -26.23 -2.89 -8.82
CA GLY A 319 -25.50 -3.23 -10.02
C GLY A 319 -25.07 -4.69 -10.05
N THR A 320 -24.51 -5.12 -11.16
CA THR A 320 -24.02 -6.48 -11.38
C THR A 320 -22.64 -6.46 -12.00
N ILE A 321 -21.85 -7.48 -11.69
CA ILE A 321 -20.55 -7.76 -12.28
C ILE A 321 -20.68 -9.12 -12.97
N GLU A 322 -20.39 -9.13 -14.27
CA GLU A 322 -20.21 -10.34 -15.08
C GLU A 322 -18.73 -10.34 -15.48
N ALA A 323 -18.02 -11.41 -15.16
CA ALA A 323 -16.62 -11.54 -15.54
C ALA A 323 -16.31 -12.97 -15.98
N THR A 324 -15.44 -13.09 -16.97
CA THR A 324 -14.92 -14.34 -17.48
C THR A 324 -13.42 -14.26 -17.56
N ASP A 325 -12.77 -15.39 -17.33
CA ASP A 325 -11.35 -15.55 -17.55
C ASP A 325 -11.17 -16.60 -18.64
N ASP A 326 -10.42 -16.24 -19.67
CA ASP A 326 -10.21 -17.11 -20.83
C ASP A 326 -9.20 -18.22 -20.56
N ASP A 327 -8.54 -18.25 -19.39
CA ASP A 327 -7.68 -19.33 -18.92
C ASP A 327 -8.39 -20.21 -17.87
N GLY A 328 -9.64 -19.88 -17.53
CA GLY A 328 -10.47 -20.61 -16.58
C GLY A 328 -10.09 -20.37 -15.11
N ASP A 329 -9.31 -19.33 -14.83
CA ASP A 329 -8.84 -19.00 -13.48
C ASP A 329 -9.98 -18.59 -12.52
N PRO A 330 -9.88 -18.94 -11.23
CA PRO A 330 -10.87 -18.54 -10.24
C PRO A 330 -10.81 -17.04 -9.96
N LEU A 331 -11.89 -16.33 -10.27
CA LEU A 331 -11.97 -14.88 -10.10
C LEU A 331 -12.30 -14.43 -8.67
N GLY A 332 -11.52 -13.47 -8.16
CA GLY A 332 -11.76 -12.73 -6.93
C GLY A 332 -12.30 -11.31 -7.21
N TYR A 333 -13.24 -10.84 -6.37
CA TYR A 333 -13.95 -9.59 -6.57
C TYR A 333 -13.84 -8.66 -5.37
N SER A 334 -13.62 -7.37 -5.61
CA SER A 334 -13.65 -6.36 -4.55
C SER A 334 -14.15 -5.00 -5.03
N LEU A 335 -14.52 -4.14 -4.07
CA LEU A 335 -14.96 -2.77 -4.31
C LEU A 335 -14.01 -1.80 -3.62
N ALA A 336 -13.67 -0.71 -4.31
CA ALA A 336 -12.91 0.40 -3.76
C ALA A 336 -13.56 1.75 -4.11
N GLY A 337 -13.07 2.81 -3.48
CA GLY A 337 -13.61 4.17 -3.59
C GLY A 337 -14.28 4.64 -2.31
N ALA A 338 -14.66 5.92 -2.26
CA ALA A 338 -15.21 6.55 -1.07
C ALA A 338 -16.53 5.89 -0.61
N SER A 339 -17.40 5.55 -1.56
CA SER A 339 -18.72 4.96 -1.29
C SER A 339 -18.73 3.43 -1.19
N ALA A 340 -17.58 2.75 -1.36
CA ALA A 340 -17.52 1.28 -1.32
C ALA A 340 -18.00 0.68 0.01
N HIS A 341 -17.86 1.43 1.10
CA HIS A 341 -18.33 1.03 2.42
C HIS A 341 -19.87 0.92 2.53
N LEU A 342 -20.64 1.47 1.60
CA LEU A 342 -22.09 1.36 1.55
C LEU A 342 -22.57 0.05 0.91
N PHE A 343 -21.70 -0.65 0.18
CA PHE A 343 -22.09 -1.79 -0.67
C PHE A 343 -21.33 -3.07 -0.33
N LYS A 344 -21.96 -4.22 -0.58
CA LYS A 344 -21.34 -5.55 -0.46
C LYS A 344 -21.58 -6.35 -1.75
N LEU A 345 -20.69 -7.29 -1.99
CA LEU A 345 -20.79 -8.23 -3.10
C LEU A 345 -21.52 -9.49 -2.64
N VAL A 346 -22.45 -9.99 -3.45
CA VAL A 346 -23.23 -11.19 -3.19
C VAL A 346 -23.37 -11.98 -4.48
N GLU A 347 -22.96 -13.24 -4.48
CA GLU A 347 -23.16 -14.14 -5.63
C GLU A 347 -24.65 -14.28 -5.97
N ASP A 348 -24.98 -14.25 -7.26
CA ASP A 348 -26.33 -14.56 -7.73
C ASP A 348 -26.66 -16.04 -7.48
N THR A 349 -27.94 -16.37 -7.35
CA THR A 349 -28.43 -17.72 -7.02
C THR A 349 -28.08 -18.74 -8.11
N ALA A 350 -27.83 -18.28 -9.33
CA ALA A 350 -27.38 -19.10 -10.46
C ALA A 350 -25.85 -19.29 -10.52
N GLY A 351 -25.08 -18.60 -9.68
CA GLY A 351 -23.62 -18.73 -9.56
C GLY A 351 -22.80 -18.17 -10.73
N ASN A 352 -23.43 -17.45 -11.66
CA ASN A 352 -22.79 -16.95 -12.87
C ASN A 352 -22.45 -15.45 -12.84
N ARG A 353 -22.83 -14.73 -11.78
CA ARG A 353 -22.72 -13.27 -11.66
C ARG A 353 -22.59 -12.82 -10.22
N ILE A 354 -22.01 -11.65 -9.99
CA ILE A 354 -21.92 -11.01 -8.66
C ILE A 354 -22.83 -9.79 -8.61
N ASN A 355 -23.76 -9.75 -7.65
CA ASN A 355 -24.59 -8.60 -7.37
C ASN A 355 -23.86 -7.63 -6.42
N ILE A 356 -23.89 -6.35 -6.75
CA ILE A 356 -23.52 -5.26 -5.85
C ILE A 356 -24.80 -4.86 -5.12
N VAL A 357 -24.83 -4.99 -3.79
CA VAL A 357 -26.03 -4.73 -2.99
C VAL A 357 -25.77 -3.77 -1.85
N LEU A 358 -26.79 -3.00 -1.50
CA LEU A 358 -26.74 -2.06 -0.38
C LEU A 358 -26.56 -2.79 0.96
N ARG A 359 -25.63 -2.34 1.80
CA ARG A 359 -25.36 -2.92 3.13
C ARG A 359 -26.45 -2.58 4.14
N GLU A 360 -26.50 -3.36 5.21
CA GLU A 360 -27.31 -3.05 6.37
C GLU A 360 -26.79 -1.78 7.06
N GLY A 361 -27.69 -0.83 7.32
CA GLY A 361 -27.37 0.47 7.91
C GLY A 361 -26.80 1.51 6.95
N ALA A 362 -26.57 1.16 5.67
CA ALA A 362 -26.24 2.15 4.65
C ALA A 362 -27.49 2.99 4.31
N VAL A 363 -27.30 4.29 4.14
CA VAL A 363 -28.34 5.26 3.76
C VAL A 363 -27.86 5.96 2.49
N LEU A 364 -28.71 5.94 1.47
CA LEU A 364 -28.55 6.73 0.25
C LEU A 364 -29.52 7.91 0.39
N ASN A 365 -29.02 9.12 0.14
CA ASN A 365 -29.77 10.37 0.22
C ASN A 365 -29.36 11.23 -0.98
N TYR A 366 -30.34 11.58 -1.80
CA TYR A 366 -30.15 12.24 -3.09
C TYR A 366 -29.62 13.67 -2.91
N GLU A 367 -30.12 14.39 -1.91
CA GLU A 367 -29.81 15.81 -1.67
C GLU A 367 -28.35 16.01 -1.24
N ASN A 368 -27.75 14.99 -0.61
CA ASN A 368 -26.35 14.99 -0.23
C ASN A 368 -25.44 14.51 -1.37
N ASP A 369 -25.83 13.47 -2.11
CA ASP A 369 -25.06 12.92 -3.23
C ASP A 369 -26.00 12.17 -4.20
N ASP A 370 -26.23 12.74 -5.38
CA ASP A 370 -27.14 12.21 -6.40
C ASP A 370 -26.54 11.06 -7.22
N HIS A 371 -25.25 10.76 -7.01
CA HIS A 371 -24.58 9.61 -7.62
C HIS A 371 -23.37 9.14 -6.80
N HIS A 372 -22.94 7.90 -7.00
CA HIS A 372 -21.73 7.37 -6.40
C HIS A 372 -20.85 6.68 -7.43
N PHE A 373 -19.53 6.89 -7.32
CA PHE A 373 -18.54 6.15 -8.12
C PHE A 373 -17.95 5.00 -7.31
N LEU A 374 -18.07 3.79 -7.83
CA LEU A 374 -17.43 2.59 -7.31
C LEU A 374 -16.35 2.12 -8.28
N LYS A 375 -15.18 1.81 -7.75
CA LYS A 375 -14.14 1.10 -8.50
C LYS A 375 -14.31 -0.39 -8.23
N VAL A 376 -14.75 -1.13 -9.24
CA VAL A 376 -14.88 -2.59 -9.20
C VAL A 376 -13.54 -3.19 -9.61
N LEU A 377 -12.99 -4.07 -8.77
CA LEU A 377 -11.74 -4.78 -9.07
C LEU A 377 -12.02 -6.28 -9.18
N VAL A 378 -11.56 -6.89 -10.28
CA VAL A 378 -11.64 -8.34 -10.53
C VAL A 378 -10.23 -8.86 -10.76
N SER A 379 -9.87 -9.97 -10.09
CA SER A 379 -8.53 -10.55 -10.13
C SER A 379 -8.62 -12.04 -10.40
N ASP A 380 -7.79 -12.55 -11.31
CA ASP A 380 -7.49 -13.98 -11.52
C ASP A 380 -6.51 -14.53 -10.44
N GLY A 381 -5.80 -13.64 -9.72
CA GLY A 381 -4.81 -13.98 -8.72
C GLY A 381 -3.37 -14.09 -9.26
N ILE A 382 -3.19 -13.85 -10.55
CA ILE A 382 -1.93 -13.93 -11.28
C ILE A 382 -1.58 -12.55 -11.85
N ASN A 383 -2.50 -11.95 -12.61
CA ASN A 383 -2.34 -10.64 -13.23
C ASN A 383 -2.73 -9.52 -12.24
N GLU A 384 -2.42 -8.27 -12.63
CA GLU A 384 -3.00 -7.13 -11.93
C GLU A 384 -4.51 -7.11 -12.12
N SER A 385 -5.25 -6.75 -11.07
CA SER A 385 -6.72 -6.75 -11.13
C SER A 385 -7.24 -5.75 -12.17
N VAL A 386 -8.15 -6.20 -13.02
CA VAL A 386 -8.92 -5.35 -13.94
C VAL A 386 -9.83 -4.45 -13.14
N SER A 387 -9.91 -3.19 -13.56
CA SER A 387 -10.55 -2.11 -12.81
C SER A 387 -11.58 -1.38 -13.66
N GLU A 388 -12.85 -1.52 -13.31
CA GLU A 388 -13.96 -0.80 -13.94
C GLU A 388 -14.58 0.24 -13.01
N ILE A 389 -15.01 1.37 -13.57
CA ILE A 389 -15.71 2.42 -12.82
C ILE A 389 -17.21 2.26 -13.05
N LEU A 390 -17.93 2.00 -11.96
CA LEU A 390 -19.38 1.97 -11.94
C LEU A 390 -19.91 3.28 -11.35
N GLN A 391 -20.62 4.06 -12.16
CA GLN A 391 -21.44 5.17 -11.66
C GLN A 391 -22.82 4.64 -11.29
N LEU A 392 -23.23 4.87 -10.05
CA LEU A 392 -24.56 4.55 -9.54
C LEU A 392 -25.33 5.86 -9.36
N ASP A 393 -26.39 6.05 -10.13
CA ASP A 393 -27.28 7.20 -9.99
C ASP A 393 -28.34 6.93 -8.91
N ILE A 394 -28.59 7.94 -8.08
CA ILE A 394 -29.63 7.93 -7.05
C ILE A 394 -30.86 8.64 -7.61
N ASP A 395 -32.01 7.98 -7.55
CA ASP A 395 -33.29 8.59 -7.90
C ASP A 395 -33.87 9.26 -6.65
N ASP A 396 -34.17 10.55 -6.77
CA ASP A 396 -34.90 11.38 -5.81
C ASP A 396 -36.26 10.75 -5.44
N VAL A 397 -36.58 10.72 -4.14
CA VAL A 397 -37.88 10.36 -3.59
C VAL A 397 -38.31 11.41 -2.58
N ASN A 398 -39.42 12.09 -2.90
CA ASN A 398 -40.02 13.11 -2.04
C ASN A 398 -40.06 12.70 -0.55
N ASP A 399 -39.17 13.30 0.23
CA ASP A 399 -39.04 13.20 1.65
C ASP A 399 -40.13 14.02 2.34
N ARG A 400 -40.18 13.94 3.67
CA ARG A 400 -41.17 14.70 4.44
C ARG A 400 -40.56 16.01 4.91
N PRO A 401 -41.34 17.09 5.03
CA PRO A 401 -40.82 18.35 5.52
C PRO A 401 -40.39 18.22 6.97
N VAL A 402 -39.43 19.04 7.39
CA VAL A 402 -38.99 19.19 8.79
C VAL A 402 -39.49 20.52 9.32
N GLU A 403 -39.92 20.53 10.59
CA GLU A 403 -40.45 21.73 11.26
C GLU A 403 -39.51 22.23 12.37
N ALA A 404 -39.50 23.53 12.60
CA ALA A 404 -39.01 24.14 13.82
C ALA A 404 -40.05 25.12 14.36
N PHE A 405 -40.44 24.94 15.62
CA PHE A 405 -41.32 25.84 16.35
C PHE A 405 -40.62 26.42 17.57
N ALA A 406 -40.65 27.74 17.68
CA ALA A 406 -40.15 28.46 18.85
C ALA A 406 -41.32 29.16 19.55
N PRO A 407 -41.89 28.58 20.62
CA PRO A 407 -42.94 29.23 21.40
C PRO A 407 -42.39 30.42 22.18
N MET A 408 -43.22 31.45 22.36
CA MET A 408 -42.94 32.61 23.18
C MET A 408 -43.91 32.65 24.36
N ALA A 409 -43.42 32.86 25.58
CA ALA A 409 -44.31 33.07 26.71
C ALA A 409 -45.08 34.38 26.53
N VAL A 410 -46.41 34.32 26.63
CA VAL A 410 -47.32 35.43 26.37
C VAL A 410 -48.02 35.82 27.67
N ASN A 411 -48.12 37.12 27.94
CA ASN A 411 -48.91 37.60 29.06
C ASN A 411 -50.40 37.40 28.77
N GLU A 412 -51.19 37.17 29.79
CA GLU A 412 -52.64 37.25 29.64
C GLU A 412 -53.09 38.65 29.19
N GLY A 413 -54.29 38.72 28.63
CA GLY A 413 -54.83 39.93 28.05
C GLY A 413 -54.12 40.38 26.76
N ALA A 414 -53.15 39.60 26.25
CA ALA A 414 -52.53 39.83 24.95
C ALA A 414 -53.61 39.98 23.86
N GLY A 415 -53.59 41.15 23.21
CA GLY A 415 -54.57 41.48 22.19
C GLY A 415 -54.28 40.81 20.85
N ALA A 416 -55.23 40.94 19.94
CA ALA A 416 -55.15 40.43 18.58
C ALA A 416 -53.85 40.82 17.86
N GLY A 417 -53.30 39.90 17.08
CA GLY A 417 -52.03 40.05 16.37
C GLY A 417 -50.77 39.87 17.22
N THR A 418 -50.90 39.60 18.53
CA THR A 418 -49.75 39.27 19.37
C THR A 418 -49.13 37.95 18.90
N VAL A 419 -47.83 37.97 18.59
CA VAL A 419 -47.07 36.77 18.20
C VAL A 419 -46.79 35.91 19.44
N VAL A 420 -47.22 34.65 19.41
CA VAL A 420 -47.03 33.66 20.48
C VAL A 420 -46.03 32.56 20.12
N GLY A 421 -45.57 32.55 18.88
CA GLY A 421 -44.51 31.65 18.42
C GLY A 421 -44.24 31.82 16.94
N ARG A 422 -43.18 31.18 16.45
CA ARG A 422 -42.81 31.16 15.04
C ARG A 422 -42.64 29.72 14.56
N LEU A 423 -43.29 29.41 13.45
CA LEU A 423 -43.15 28.18 12.69
C LEU A 423 -42.26 28.42 11.48
N THR A 424 -41.31 27.52 11.28
CA THR A 424 -40.56 27.39 10.04
C THR A 424 -40.51 25.94 9.65
N GLY A 425 -40.36 25.69 8.36
CA GLY A 425 -40.12 24.35 7.87
C GLY A 425 -39.32 24.44 6.59
N MET A 426 -38.58 23.37 6.34
CA MET A 426 -37.86 23.15 5.10
C MET A 426 -38.20 21.74 4.68
N ASP A 427 -38.38 21.58 3.38
CA ASP A 427 -38.34 20.29 2.75
C ASP A 427 -36.94 20.09 2.17
N GLU A 428 -36.38 18.89 2.29
CA GLU A 428 -35.03 18.61 1.80
C GLU A 428 -35.02 18.59 0.26
N ASP A 429 -36.16 18.28 -0.37
CA ASP A 429 -36.35 18.25 -1.83
C ASP A 429 -36.58 19.67 -2.41
N GLY A 430 -36.72 20.67 -1.55
CA GLY A 430 -36.96 22.05 -1.93
C GLY A 430 -38.43 22.38 -2.21
N ASP A 431 -39.34 21.49 -1.84
CA ASP A 431 -40.78 21.68 -1.96
C ASP A 431 -41.34 22.77 -1.02
N ASP A 432 -42.47 23.36 -1.45
CA ASP A 432 -43.14 24.41 -0.70
C ASP A 432 -43.85 23.85 0.55
N VAL A 433 -43.42 24.30 1.73
CA VAL A 433 -43.98 23.84 3.01
C VAL A 433 -45.19 24.67 3.45
N THR A 434 -46.27 23.98 3.80
CA THR A 434 -47.52 24.56 4.34
C THR A 434 -47.75 24.15 5.80
N PHE A 435 -48.45 25.00 6.55
CA PHE A 435 -48.75 24.81 7.97
C PHE A 435 -50.26 24.92 8.23
N THR A 436 -50.78 24.08 9.10
CA THR A 436 -52.16 24.17 9.59
C THR A 436 -52.22 23.96 11.10
N LEU A 437 -53.18 24.61 11.77
CA LEU A 437 -53.44 24.49 13.21
C LEU A 437 -54.73 23.68 13.45
N SER A 438 -54.71 22.78 14.43
CA SER A 438 -55.87 22.00 14.86
C SER A 438 -55.84 21.68 16.38
N ASP A 439 -56.86 20.97 16.87
CA ASP A 439 -57.07 20.60 18.29
C ASP A 439 -57.42 21.79 19.24
N ASP A 440 -57.46 21.52 20.56
CA ASP A 440 -58.19 22.21 21.65
C ASP A 440 -58.01 23.73 21.87
N SER A 441 -57.12 24.39 21.14
CA SER A 441 -56.95 25.85 21.22
C SER A 441 -56.55 26.48 19.88
N ALA A 442 -56.63 25.73 18.77
CA ALA A 442 -56.24 26.24 17.46
C ALA A 442 -57.09 27.44 17.04
N GLU A 443 -58.36 27.50 17.43
CA GLU A 443 -59.26 28.62 17.12
C GLU A 443 -58.85 29.96 17.76
N LEU A 444 -57.95 29.93 18.75
CA LEU A 444 -57.42 31.14 19.40
C LEU A 444 -56.26 31.75 18.62
N PHE A 445 -55.72 31.03 17.63
CA PHE A 445 -54.51 31.41 16.91
C PHE A 445 -54.71 31.39 15.39
N ASP A 446 -54.00 32.28 14.71
CA ASP A 446 -53.91 32.31 13.24
C ASP A 446 -52.43 32.23 12.81
N LEU A 447 -52.22 31.89 11.54
CA LEU A 447 -50.90 31.83 10.91
C LEU A 447 -50.72 33.02 9.98
N VAL A 448 -49.75 33.88 10.31
CA VAL A 448 -49.41 35.04 9.49
C VAL A 448 -48.00 34.87 8.95
N SER A 449 -47.84 34.90 7.63
CA SER A 449 -46.52 34.82 7.00
C SER A 449 -45.59 35.91 7.55
N ASP A 450 -44.36 35.52 7.90
CA ASP A 450 -43.35 36.43 8.44
C ASP A 450 -42.48 37.08 7.35
N GLY A 451 -42.72 36.74 6.08
CA GLY A 451 -41.97 37.24 4.93
C GLY A 451 -40.55 36.69 4.78
N ARG A 452 -40.15 35.69 5.57
CA ARG A 452 -38.80 35.08 5.58
C ARG A 452 -38.84 33.55 5.51
N GLY A 453 -39.85 33.00 4.83
CA GLY A 453 -40.03 31.55 4.70
C GLY A 453 -40.61 30.88 5.95
N GLY A 454 -41.29 31.62 6.83
CA GLY A 454 -42.00 31.05 7.98
C GLY A 454 -43.33 31.75 8.27
N PHE A 455 -44.00 31.28 9.33
CA PHE A 455 -45.27 31.81 9.81
C PHE A 455 -45.19 32.16 11.29
N ASN A 456 -45.65 33.36 11.66
CA ASN A 456 -45.92 33.70 13.03
C ASN A 456 -47.27 33.11 13.43
N VAL A 457 -47.31 32.43 14.58
CA VAL A 457 -48.55 32.08 15.26
C VAL A 457 -48.99 33.30 16.05
N VAL A 458 -50.16 33.85 15.75
CA VAL A 458 -50.67 35.09 16.35
C VAL A 458 -52.02 34.88 17.00
N VAL A 459 -52.33 35.67 18.03
CA VAL A 459 -53.68 35.68 18.65
C VAL A 459 -54.70 36.25 17.64
N VAL A 460 -55.82 35.54 17.45
CA VAL A 460 -56.93 35.93 16.55
C VAL A 460 -57.61 37.21 17.05
N ASP A 461 -58.24 37.95 16.12
CA ASP A 461 -59.09 39.10 16.44
C ASP A 461 -60.19 38.76 17.47
N ASP A 462 -60.47 39.71 18.36
CA ASP A 462 -61.47 39.62 19.44
C ASP A 462 -61.27 38.48 20.46
N VAL A 463 -60.15 37.76 20.40
CA VAL A 463 -59.72 36.79 21.43
C VAL A 463 -58.89 37.48 22.50
N LYS A 464 -59.15 37.14 23.76
CA LYS A 464 -58.30 37.48 24.91
C LYS A 464 -57.83 36.20 25.57
N LEU A 465 -56.51 36.04 25.68
CA LEU A 465 -55.92 34.95 26.46
C LEU A 465 -56.11 35.25 27.94
N ASP A 466 -56.72 34.32 28.66
CA ASP A 466 -57.10 34.43 30.08
C ASP A 466 -56.41 33.29 30.84
N TYR A 467 -55.53 33.65 31.78
CA TYR A 467 -54.73 32.71 32.57
C TYR A 467 -55.60 31.92 33.57
N GLU A 468 -56.55 32.59 34.23
CA GLU A 468 -57.44 31.99 35.22
C GLU A 468 -58.36 30.93 34.60
N ASN A 469 -58.79 31.15 33.35
CA ASN A 469 -59.56 30.17 32.61
C ASN A 469 -58.70 28.98 32.17
N ALA A 470 -57.49 29.24 31.64
CA ALA A 470 -56.53 28.19 31.31
C ALA A 470 -55.10 28.74 31.17
N ALA A 471 -54.27 28.45 32.17
CA ALA A 471 -52.85 28.82 32.24
C ALA A 471 -51.99 28.18 31.13
N HIS A 472 -52.45 27.07 30.56
CA HIS A 472 -51.80 26.35 29.47
C HIS A 472 -52.76 26.21 28.29
N ARG A 473 -52.29 26.54 27.09
CA ARG A 473 -52.98 26.30 25.83
C ARG A 473 -52.23 25.26 25.02
N SER A 474 -52.94 24.46 24.25
CA SER A 474 -52.30 23.50 23.36
C SER A 474 -53.03 23.40 22.03
N PHE A 475 -52.26 23.29 20.96
CA PHE A 475 -52.76 23.07 19.61
C PHE A 475 -51.79 22.16 18.86
N ARG A 476 -52.29 21.46 17.86
CA ARG A 476 -51.50 20.66 16.93
C ARG A 476 -51.14 21.50 15.72
N VAL A 477 -49.89 21.39 15.28
CA VAL A 477 -49.44 21.89 13.99
C VAL A 477 -49.24 20.70 13.08
N THR A 478 -49.79 20.78 11.87
CA THR A 478 -49.47 19.85 10.78
C THR A 478 -48.66 20.60 9.74
N VAL A 479 -47.56 19.98 9.31
CA VAL A 479 -46.64 20.48 8.30
C VAL A 479 -46.71 19.54 7.10
N SER A 480 -46.82 20.11 5.90
CA SER A 480 -47.00 19.34 4.65
C SER A 480 -46.38 20.05 3.46
N ASP A 481 -45.72 19.28 2.60
CA ASP A 481 -45.20 19.66 1.28
C ASP A 481 -46.29 19.52 0.17
N GLY A 482 -47.38 18.79 0.44
CA GLY A 482 -48.46 18.47 -0.49
C GLY A 482 -48.65 16.96 -0.72
N GLU A 483 -47.60 16.16 -0.54
CA GLU A 483 -47.61 14.69 -0.68
C GLU A 483 -47.42 13.99 0.69
N ASN A 484 -46.44 14.44 1.47
CA ASN A 484 -46.17 14.01 2.82
C ASN A 484 -46.68 15.02 3.85
N SER A 485 -46.94 14.53 5.06
CA SER A 485 -47.24 15.39 6.20
C SER A 485 -46.91 14.71 7.52
N PHE A 486 -46.64 15.54 8.53
CA PHE A 486 -46.57 15.08 9.91
C PHE A 486 -47.12 16.16 10.84
N SER A 487 -47.43 15.76 12.08
CA SER A 487 -48.01 16.68 13.05
C SER A 487 -47.36 16.57 14.42
N ARG A 488 -47.26 17.70 15.12
CA ARG A 488 -46.78 17.80 16.50
C ARG A 488 -47.71 18.68 17.34
N ASN A 489 -47.84 18.32 18.61
CA ASN A 489 -48.54 19.16 19.59
C ASN A 489 -47.60 20.19 20.19
N PHE A 490 -48.07 21.43 20.27
CA PHE A 490 -47.38 22.53 20.93
C PHE A 490 -48.18 23.04 22.12
N ALA A 491 -47.45 23.41 23.17
CA ALA A 491 -47.98 24.01 24.37
C ALA A 491 -47.53 25.48 24.47
N LEU A 492 -48.43 26.33 24.93
CA LEU A 492 -48.20 27.74 25.20
C LEU A 492 -48.57 28.02 26.65
N ASP A 493 -47.60 28.54 27.40
CA ASP A 493 -47.81 28.98 28.78
C ASP A 493 -48.18 30.46 28.80
N LEU A 494 -49.28 30.76 29.49
CA LEU A 494 -49.69 32.14 29.77
C LEU A 494 -48.99 32.64 31.04
N LYS A 495 -48.71 33.94 31.08
CA LYS A 495 -48.24 34.63 32.30
C LYS A 495 -49.37 35.48 32.88
N ASP A 496 -49.72 35.17 34.12
CA ASP A 496 -50.57 35.98 35.00
C ASP A 496 -49.93 37.37 35.25
N LEU A 497 -50.75 38.42 35.17
CA LEU A 497 -50.37 39.81 35.44
C LEU A 497 -51.08 40.31 36.72
N VAL A 498 -50.28 40.72 37.72
CA VAL A 498 -50.78 41.39 38.93
C VAL A 498 -51.00 42.88 38.65
N ASP A 499 -52.24 43.37 38.62
CA ASP A 499 -52.52 44.80 38.44
C ASP A 499 -52.56 45.58 39.77
N LEU A 500 -51.98 46.79 39.78
CA LEU A 500 -52.07 47.74 40.89
C LEU A 500 -53.03 48.88 40.55
N VAL A 501 -54.24 48.84 41.13
CA VAL A 501 -55.26 49.86 40.94
C VAL A 501 -55.33 50.76 42.18
N THR A 502 -55.01 52.04 42.03
CA THR A 502 -55.02 53.02 43.14
C THR A 502 -55.96 54.17 42.85
N GLY A 503 -56.89 54.41 43.78
CA GLY A 503 -57.84 55.52 43.79
C GLY A 503 -57.22 56.83 44.24
N THR A 504 -58.08 57.75 44.66
CA THR A 504 -57.75 59.13 44.99
C THR A 504 -58.18 59.46 46.42
N LYS A 505 -58.32 60.75 46.75
CA LYS A 505 -58.88 61.19 48.05
C LYS A 505 -60.39 61.48 47.96
N ARG A 506 -61.05 61.02 46.90
CA ARG A 506 -62.47 61.23 46.60
C ARG A 506 -63.14 59.87 46.50
N ASN A 507 -64.47 59.88 46.41
CA ASN A 507 -65.24 58.66 46.19
C ASN A 507 -64.96 58.10 44.80
N ASP A 508 -64.33 56.93 44.75
CA ASP A 508 -63.89 56.26 43.53
C ASP A 508 -64.67 54.97 43.24
N ARG A 509 -64.68 54.57 41.97
CA ARG A 509 -65.17 53.25 41.52
C ARG A 509 -64.00 52.53 40.87
N LEU A 510 -63.47 51.53 41.54
CA LEU A 510 -62.25 50.83 41.15
C LEU A 510 -62.57 49.36 40.83
N LYS A 511 -61.91 48.82 39.81
CA LYS A 511 -61.99 47.42 39.42
C LYS A 511 -60.58 46.91 39.14
N GLY A 512 -60.18 45.80 39.76
CA GLY A 512 -58.94 45.07 39.49
C GLY A 512 -58.97 44.52 38.07
N GLY A 513 -59.77 43.47 37.83
CA GLY A 513 -59.84 42.88 36.50
C GLY A 513 -59.98 41.37 36.55
N SER A 514 -59.12 40.71 35.78
CA SER A 514 -58.76 39.30 35.96
C SER A 514 -57.30 39.29 36.44
N GLY A 515 -56.89 38.23 37.13
CA GLY A 515 -55.55 38.10 37.71
C GLY A 515 -55.53 38.47 39.21
N SER A 516 -54.41 38.21 39.88
CA SER A 516 -54.25 38.55 41.30
C SER A 516 -53.98 40.05 41.47
N ASP A 517 -54.97 40.85 41.83
CA ASP A 517 -54.88 42.30 41.83
C ASP A 517 -54.61 42.91 43.20
N VAL A 518 -54.15 44.17 43.19
CA VAL A 518 -54.07 45.03 44.37
C VAL A 518 -54.89 46.29 44.14
N VAL A 519 -56.05 46.39 44.78
CA VAL A 519 -56.98 47.51 44.64
C VAL A 519 -57.00 48.36 45.91
N LYS A 520 -56.70 49.67 45.80
CA LYS A 520 -56.59 50.62 46.92
C LYS A 520 -57.48 51.84 46.74
N GLY A 521 -58.48 52.03 47.60
CA GLY A 521 -59.39 53.19 47.59
C GLY A 521 -58.74 54.48 48.08
N LEU A 522 -57.90 54.36 49.12
CA LEU A 522 -57.25 55.46 49.86
C LEU A 522 -58.21 56.26 50.74
N ALA A 523 -58.82 57.34 50.28
CA ALA A 523 -59.73 58.13 51.10
C ALA A 523 -60.95 58.55 50.30
N GLY A 524 -62.13 58.57 50.91
CA GLY A 524 -63.38 58.70 50.17
C GLY A 524 -64.27 57.52 50.48
N ASN A 525 -65.55 57.59 50.10
CA ASN A 525 -66.43 56.42 50.17
C ASN A 525 -66.34 55.69 48.84
N ASP A 526 -65.53 54.64 48.79
CA ASP A 526 -65.11 53.99 47.56
C ASP A 526 -65.91 52.72 47.28
N SER A 527 -65.98 52.34 46.00
CA SER A 527 -66.54 51.08 45.54
C SER A 527 -65.45 50.29 44.82
N LEU A 528 -64.95 49.23 45.46
CA LEU A 528 -63.86 48.40 44.94
C LEU A 528 -64.40 47.03 44.54
N SER A 529 -63.98 46.56 43.38
CA SER A 529 -64.14 45.18 42.90
C SER A 529 -62.75 44.61 42.63
N GLY A 530 -62.45 43.44 43.20
CA GLY A 530 -61.25 42.66 42.89
C GLY A 530 -61.37 42.14 41.46
N GLY A 531 -62.15 41.07 41.29
CA GLY A 531 -62.37 40.49 39.97
C GLY A 531 -62.25 38.98 39.98
N ALA A 532 -61.67 38.41 38.94
CA ALA A 532 -61.24 37.01 39.01
C ALA A 532 -59.78 36.97 39.46
N GLY A 533 -59.41 36.11 40.40
CA GLY A 533 -58.05 36.01 40.94
C GLY A 533 -58.01 36.17 42.45
N ASP A 534 -56.84 35.91 43.08
CA ASP A 534 -56.66 36.10 44.53
C ASP A 534 -56.29 37.58 44.79
N ASP A 535 -57.26 38.42 45.18
CA ASP A 535 -57.11 39.89 45.21
C ASP A 535 -56.79 40.49 46.58
N TRP A 536 -56.14 41.65 46.60
CA TRP A 536 -55.93 42.47 47.79
C TRP A 536 -56.75 43.75 47.73
N LEU A 537 -57.74 43.89 48.61
CA LEU A 537 -58.63 45.04 48.66
C LEU A 537 -58.36 45.91 49.90
N TYR A 538 -57.90 47.13 49.68
CA TYR A 538 -57.71 48.16 50.70
C TYR A 538 -58.77 49.26 50.50
N GLY A 539 -59.81 49.28 51.32
CA GLY A 539 -60.81 50.36 51.30
C GLY A 539 -60.16 51.71 51.64
N GLY A 540 -59.44 51.73 52.76
CA GLY A 540 -58.79 52.93 53.25
C GLY A 540 -59.71 53.70 54.21
N ALA A 541 -59.77 55.02 54.06
CA ALA A 541 -60.50 55.91 54.97
C ALA A 541 -61.80 56.39 54.33
N GLY A 542 -62.93 55.98 54.89
CA GLY A 542 -64.25 56.30 54.38
C GLY A 542 -65.16 55.11 54.55
N LYS A 543 -66.39 55.20 54.07
CA LYS A 543 -67.31 54.05 54.09
C LYS A 543 -67.25 53.37 52.75
N ASP A 544 -66.47 52.31 52.69
CA ASP A 544 -66.17 51.65 51.43
C ASP A 544 -67.08 50.45 51.19
N VAL A 545 -67.28 50.10 49.93
CA VAL A 545 -67.94 48.86 49.49
C VAL A 545 -66.89 48.02 48.78
N LEU A 546 -66.54 46.88 49.37
CA LEU A 546 -65.52 45.96 48.89
C LEU A 546 -66.19 44.69 48.36
N LYS A 547 -65.79 44.27 47.17
CA LYS A 547 -66.24 43.04 46.53
C LYS A 547 -65.02 42.28 46.02
N GLY A 548 -64.76 41.10 46.57
CA GLY A 548 -63.63 40.25 46.14
C GLY A 548 -63.89 39.63 44.78
N GLU A 549 -65.12 39.15 44.57
CA GLU A 549 -65.56 38.35 43.43
C GLU A 549 -65.06 36.91 43.45
N ALA A 550 -64.25 36.46 42.49
CA ALA A 550 -63.90 35.05 42.34
C ALA A 550 -62.42 34.81 42.64
N GLY A 551 -62.12 34.12 43.73
CA GLY A 551 -60.76 33.79 44.12
C GLY A 551 -60.66 33.72 45.64
N ARG A 552 -59.45 33.74 46.16
CA ARG A 552 -59.18 33.83 47.60
C ARG A 552 -58.74 35.24 47.94
N ASP A 553 -59.69 36.05 48.36
CA ASP A 553 -59.47 37.48 48.49
C ASP A 553 -59.00 37.88 49.88
N ILE A 554 -58.22 38.96 49.94
CA ILE A 554 -57.67 39.55 51.15
C ILE A 554 -58.28 40.94 51.31
N PHE A 555 -59.18 41.07 52.28
CA PHE A 555 -59.75 42.37 52.67
C PHE A 555 -58.91 43.00 53.77
N VAL A 556 -58.23 44.11 53.47
CA VAL A 556 -57.29 44.77 54.39
C VAL A 556 -57.92 45.98 55.05
N PHE A 557 -57.92 45.97 56.38
CA PHE A 557 -58.33 47.09 57.22
C PHE A 557 -57.08 47.74 57.84
N ASP A 558 -56.70 48.91 57.34
CA ASP A 558 -55.47 49.62 57.72
C ASP A 558 -55.73 51.02 58.32
N THR A 559 -56.99 51.42 58.45
CA THR A 559 -57.38 52.73 58.98
C THR A 559 -57.98 52.67 60.38
N LYS A 560 -57.90 53.79 61.10
CA LYS A 560 -58.34 53.88 62.49
C LYS A 560 -59.85 53.60 62.61
N PRO A 561 -60.28 52.64 63.45
CA PRO A 561 -61.69 52.30 63.64
C PRO A 561 -62.56 53.50 63.97
N ASN A 562 -63.61 53.74 63.17
CA ASN A 562 -64.59 54.78 63.43
C ASN A 562 -65.92 54.48 62.73
N LYS A 563 -66.93 54.01 63.46
CA LYS A 563 -68.27 53.69 62.92
C LYS A 563 -68.91 54.80 62.06
N LYS A 564 -68.58 56.08 62.29
CA LYS A 564 -69.16 57.20 61.53
C LYS A 564 -68.48 57.42 60.18
N THR A 565 -67.19 57.15 60.08
CA THR A 565 -66.38 57.51 58.90
C THR A 565 -65.75 56.31 58.22
N ASN A 566 -65.45 55.22 58.94
CA ASN A 566 -64.72 54.03 58.50
C ASN A 566 -65.49 52.78 58.94
N LEU A 567 -66.65 52.57 58.31
CA LEU A 567 -67.46 51.37 58.46
C LEU A 567 -67.71 50.83 57.05
N ASP A 568 -66.94 49.80 56.70
CA ASP A 568 -66.93 49.28 55.34
C ASP A 568 -67.94 48.15 55.17
N VAL A 569 -68.34 47.89 53.93
CA VAL A 569 -69.23 46.79 53.57
C VAL A 569 -68.43 45.82 52.71
N VAL A 570 -68.22 44.59 53.20
CA VAL A 570 -67.70 43.51 52.38
C VAL A 570 -68.89 42.68 51.88
N SER A 571 -69.15 42.78 50.59
CA SER A 571 -70.45 42.41 50.01
C SER A 571 -70.60 40.91 49.72
N ASP A 572 -69.51 40.20 49.47
CA ASP A 572 -69.50 38.82 48.99
C ASP A 572 -68.58 37.84 49.75
N TYR A 573 -67.98 38.29 50.86
CA TYR A 573 -67.06 37.50 51.69
C TYR A 573 -67.44 35.99 51.84
N SER A 574 -66.55 35.12 51.39
CA SER A 574 -66.58 33.66 51.49
C SER A 574 -65.67 33.17 52.61
N VAL A 575 -66.21 32.46 53.61
CA VAL A 575 -65.38 31.83 54.67
C VAL A 575 -64.46 30.74 54.11
N LYS A 576 -64.77 30.20 52.94
CA LYS A 576 -63.99 29.12 52.33
C LYS A 576 -62.75 29.67 51.64
N ASP A 577 -62.89 30.84 51.02
CA ASP A 577 -61.92 31.33 50.06
C ASP A 577 -61.21 32.60 50.58
N ASP A 578 -61.90 33.48 51.32
CA ASP A 578 -61.41 34.83 51.65
C ASP A 578 -60.90 34.98 53.09
N THR A 579 -60.05 35.98 53.31
CA THR A 579 -59.50 36.34 54.62
C THR A 579 -59.57 37.84 54.90
N ILE A 580 -59.58 38.20 56.19
CA ILE A 580 -59.61 39.60 56.65
C ILE A 580 -58.31 39.93 57.38
N TRP A 581 -57.61 40.95 56.92
CA TRP A 581 -56.29 41.33 57.42
C TRP A 581 -56.36 42.71 58.10
N LEU A 582 -55.74 42.83 59.27
CA LEU A 582 -55.86 43.98 60.17
C LEU A 582 -54.47 44.57 60.43
N ASP A 583 -54.22 45.83 60.04
CA ASP A 583 -52.92 46.49 60.31
C ASP A 583 -52.80 46.81 61.81
N ASN A 584 -51.79 46.23 62.45
CA ASN A 584 -51.54 46.40 63.88
C ASN A 584 -51.20 47.86 64.26
N LYS A 585 -50.85 48.74 63.31
CA LYS A 585 -50.68 50.18 63.57
C LYS A 585 -51.97 50.82 64.08
N VAL A 586 -53.13 50.36 63.62
CA VAL A 586 -54.45 50.89 64.02
C VAL A 586 -55.19 49.94 64.95
N PHE A 587 -54.93 48.64 64.88
CA PHE A 587 -55.51 47.59 65.75
C PHE A 587 -54.52 47.08 66.81
N THR A 588 -53.96 47.99 67.62
CA THR A 588 -52.78 47.76 68.49
C THR A 588 -52.88 46.67 69.57
N LYS A 589 -54.05 46.04 69.75
CA LYS A 589 -54.31 45.03 70.79
C LYS A 589 -54.44 43.59 70.27
N LEU A 590 -54.32 43.38 68.96
CA LEU A 590 -54.52 42.06 68.35
C LEU A 590 -53.32 41.10 68.44
N GLY A 591 -52.30 41.44 69.25
CA GLY A 591 -51.22 40.53 69.62
C GLY A 591 -49.97 40.64 68.74
N LYS A 592 -49.45 39.50 68.27
CA LYS A 592 -48.18 39.44 67.52
C LYS A 592 -48.32 40.17 66.18
N LYS A 593 -47.41 41.09 65.90
CA LYS A 593 -47.34 41.79 64.62
C LYS A 593 -46.75 40.87 63.54
N GLY A 594 -47.47 40.71 62.43
CA GLY A 594 -47.00 40.03 61.21
C GLY A 594 -46.43 41.00 60.18
N SER A 595 -46.47 40.60 58.92
CA SER A 595 -46.21 41.43 57.74
C SER A 595 -47.07 40.94 56.58
N ALA A 596 -47.17 41.72 55.49
CA ALA A 596 -47.94 41.32 54.30
C ALA A 596 -47.50 39.96 53.72
N THR A 597 -46.21 39.64 53.77
CA THR A 597 -45.67 38.36 53.24
C THR A 597 -45.62 37.24 54.29
N ALA A 598 -45.90 37.55 55.56
CA ALA A 598 -45.89 36.60 56.67
C ALA A 598 -46.86 37.08 57.75
N PRO A 599 -48.18 36.99 57.51
CA PRO A 599 -49.18 37.50 58.44
C PRO A 599 -49.22 36.66 59.72
N ALA A 600 -49.55 37.29 60.85
CA ALA A 600 -49.76 36.58 62.10
C ALA A 600 -51.24 36.20 62.24
N ALA A 601 -51.53 34.90 62.39
CA ALA A 601 -52.91 34.45 62.65
C ALA A 601 -53.43 35.03 63.98
N LEU A 602 -54.69 35.48 63.99
CA LEU A 602 -55.33 36.00 65.19
C LEU A 602 -55.44 34.92 66.26
N LYS A 603 -55.07 35.25 67.50
CA LYS A 603 -55.21 34.32 68.63
C LYS A 603 -56.69 33.99 68.83
N GLY A 604 -57.02 32.70 68.98
CA GLY A 604 -58.41 32.25 69.16
C GLY A 604 -59.16 32.94 70.31
N SER A 605 -58.47 33.27 71.40
CA SER A 605 -59.05 34.01 72.54
C SER A 605 -59.35 35.48 72.24
N PHE A 606 -58.91 36.01 71.10
CA PHE A 606 -59.13 37.41 70.69
C PHE A 606 -60.35 37.61 69.80
N PHE A 607 -61.01 36.53 69.40
CA PHE A 607 -62.16 36.57 68.53
C PHE A 607 -63.36 35.89 69.16
N ARG A 608 -64.52 36.54 69.02
CA ARG A 608 -65.78 36.01 69.51
C ARG A 608 -66.93 36.26 68.55
N VAL A 609 -67.80 35.26 68.44
CA VAL A 609 -69.13 35.42 67.83
C VAL A 609 -70.13 35.82 68.92
N GLY A 610 -70.76 36.99 68.79
CA GLY A 610 -71.71 37.53 69.76
C GLY A 610 -72.07 39.00 69.53
N ASP A 611 -72.92 39.53 70.41
CA ASP A 611 -73.37 40.93 70.32
C ASP A 611 -72.41 41.92 71.03
N LYS A 612 -71.51 41.42 71.89
CA LYS A 612 -70.50 42.18 72.64
C LYS A 612 -69.40 41.25 73.19
N ALA A 613 -68.29 41.84 73.65
CA ALA A 613 -67.26 41.15 74.41
C ALA A 613 -67.82 40.49 75.69
N LYS A 614 -67.25 39.35 76.05
CA LYS A 614 -67.64 38.52 77.20
C LYS A 614 -66.54 38.49 78.27
N ASP A 615 -65.28 38.45 77.87
CA ASP A 615 -64.13 38.51 78.77
C ASP A 615 -63.09 39.51 78.27
N LYS A 616 -62.02 39.75 79.03
CA LYS A 616 -61.02 40.80 78.75
C LYS A 616 -60.21 40.62 77.46
N ASP A 617 -60.34 39.49 76.78
CA ASP A 617 -59.54 39.16 75.61
C ASP A 617 -60.37 39.24 74.31
N ASP A 618 -61.68 39.50 74.34
CA ASP A 618 -62.55 39.56 73.15
C ASP A 618 -62.41 40.86 72.31
N TYR A 619 -61.25 41.09 71.70
CA TYR A 619 -60.96 42.30 70.92
C TYR A 619 -61.71 42.40 69.59
N LEU A 620 -62.00 41.28 68.93
CA LEU A 620 -62.72 41.24 67.66
C LEU A 620 -64.02 40.46 67.80
N ILE A 621 -65.15 41.14 67.54
CA ILE A 621 -66.48 40.62 67.82
C ILE A 621 -67.29 40.60 66.53
N TYR A 622 -67.82 39.42 66.17
CA TYR A 622 -68.72 39.27 65.04
C TYR A 622 -70.16 38.98 65.48
N ASN A 623 -71.07 39.89 65.13
CA ASN A 623 -72.50 39.69 65.34
C ASN A 623 -73.12 38.97 64.15
N LYS A 624 -73.33 37.67 64.28
CA LYS A 624 -73.91 36.82 63.23
C LYS A 624 -75.33 37.23 62.79
N LYS A 625 -76.10 37.92 63.64
CA LYS A 625 -77.47 38.38 63.33
C LYS A 625 -77.47 39.62 62.45
N THR A 626 -76.55 40.54 62.71
CA THR A 626 -76.47 41.81 61.98
C THR A 626 -75.47 41.78 60.84
N GLY A 627 -74.47 40.87 60.89
CA GLY A 627 -73.33 40.83 59.98
C GLY A 627 -72.18 41.75 60.42
N THR A 628 -72.29 42.39 61.58
CA THR A 628 -71.35 43.44 61.99
C THR A 628 -70.09 42.86 62.61
N LEU A 629 -68.92 43.26 62.11
CA LEU A 629 -67.62 43.04 62.72
C LEU A 629 -67.21 44.30 63.50
N SER A 630 -66.85 44.13 64.77
CA SER A 630 -66.51 45.23 65.68
C SER A 630 -65.20 45.00 66.39
N TYR A 631 -64.46 46.07 66.62
CA TYR A 631 -63.23 46.08 67.40
C TYR A 631 -63.46 46.71 68.78
N ASP A 632 -63.27 45.93 69.83
CA ASP A 632 -63.27 46.39 71.22
C ASP A 632 -61.83 46.58 71.70
N ALA A 633 -61.37 47.83 71.77
CA ALA A 633 -59.98 48.14 72.13
C ALA A 633 -59.60 47.78 73.58
N ASP A 634 -60.56 47.61 74.49
CA ASP A 634 -60.27 47.10 75.84
C ASP A 634 -60.54 45.60 76.00
N GLY A 635 -61.11 44.98 74.96
CA GLY A 635 -61.44 43.56 74.87
C GLY A 635 -62.54 43.12 75.81
N SER A 636 -62.89 43.89 76.85
CA SER A 636 -63.68 43.46 78.02
C SER A 636 -65.18 43.77 77.93
N GLY A 637 -65.59 44.56 76.93
CA GLY A 637 -66.96 45.05 76.78
C GLY A 637 -67.34 46.16 77.77
N ALA A 638 -66.37 46.68 78.53
CA ALA A 638 -66.58 47.81 79.44
C ALA A 638 -66.71 49.13 78.65
N LYS A 639 -65.99 49.25 77.53
CA LYS A 639 -66.18 50.32 76.54
C LYS A 639 -66.99 49.82 75.35
N ALA A 640 -67.60 50.77 74.64
CA ALA A 640 -68.30 50.46 73.42
C ALA A 640 -67.30 50.02 72.34
N ALA A 641 -67.51 48.82 71.80
CA ALA A 641 -66.80 48.35 70.60
C ALA A 641 -67.13 49.26 69.41
N VAL A 642 -66.14 49.47 68.53
CA VAL A 642 -66.31 50.25 67.30
C VAL A 642 -66.59 49.29 66.16
N GLU A 643 -67.72 49.47 65.47
CA GLU A 643 -68.03 48.72 64.26
C GLU A 643 -67.08 49.13 63.14
N ILE A 644 -66.45 48.15 62.49
CA ILE A 644 -65.42 48.36 61.45
C ILE A 644 -65.83 47.81 60.09
N ALA A 645 -66.64 46.74 60.06
CA ALA A 645 -67.13 46.18 58.81
C ALA A 645 -68.54 45.61 58.94
N LEU A 646 -69.26 45.58 57.83
CA LEU A 646 -70.51 44.86 57.63
C LEU A 646 -70.28 43.75 56.62
N LEU A 647 -70.43 42.51 57.07
CA LEU A 647 -70.34 41.29 56.27
C LEU A 647 -71.74 40.71 56.04
N LYS A 648 -71.84 39.69 55.19
CA LYS A 648 -73.08 38.92 55.02
C LYS A 648 -73.54 38.32 56.36
N LYS A 649 -74.82 38.45 56.69
CA LYS A 649 -75.41 37.85 57.90
C LYS A 649 -75.26 36.33 57.87
N GLY A 650 -75.10 35.71 59.03
CA GLY A 650 -75.11 34.25 59.15
C GLY A 650 -73.79 33.53 58.82
N LEU A 651 -72.70 34.25 58.54
CA LEU A 651 -71.38 33.63 58.36
C LEU A 651 -70.90 32.88 59.61
N SER A 652 -70.12 31.83 59.40
CA SER A 652 -69.55 30.99 60.47
C SER A 652 -68.06 31.31 60.67
N LEU A 653 -67.77 32.58 60.98
CA LEU A 653 -66.40 33.07 61.15
C LEU A 653 -65.71 32.45 62.36
N LYS A 654 -64.39 32.27 62.23
CA LYS A 654 -63.46 31.78 63.25
C LYS A 654 -62.27 32.72 63.31
N ALA A 655 -61.46 32.60 64.37
CA ALA A 655 -60.23 33.38 64.47
C ALA A 655 -59.24 33.11 63.32
N THR A 656 -59.32 31.94 62.69
CA THR A 656 -58.50 31.54 61.53
C THR A 656 -58.74 32.38 60.28
N GLU A 657 -59.88 33.06 60.20
CA GLU A 657 -60.21 33.94 59.07
C GLU A 657 -59.51 35.31 59.16
N PHE A 658 -58.85 35.59 60.30
CA PHE A 658 -58.30 36.89 60.62
C PHE A 658 -56.79 36.84 60.79
N PHE A 659 -56.13 37.81 60.18
CA PHE A 659 -54.69 37.95 60.18
C PHE A 659 -54.27 39.36 60.59
N VAL A 660 -53.11 39.47 61.24
CA VAL A 660 -52.55 40.72 61.74
C VAL A 660 -51.23 41.01 61.03
N ILE A 661 -51.11 42.21 60.46
CA ILE A 661 -49.95 42.68 59.68
C ILE A 661 -49.25 43.92 60.27
#